data_AF-A0A7T7M8S0-F1
#
_entry.id   AF-A0A7T7M8S0-F1
#
_cell.length_a   1.000
_cell.length_b   1.000
_cell.length_c   1.000
_cell.angle_alpha   90.00
_cell.angle_beta   90.00
_cell.angle_gamma   90.00
#
_symmetry.space_group_name_H-M   'P 1'
#
loop_
_entity.id
_entity.type
_entity.pdbx_description
1 polymer ?
#
loop_
_entity_poly.entity_id
_entity_poly.type
_entity_poly.pdbx_seq_one_letter_code
_entity_poly.pdbx_strand_id
1 'polypeptide(L)'
;MVQPSTQAPVQLLGLTATDGTATRIATDGLSSIQAEAVRDEQATTPSCVPDGTSICPASLSGLSRMAAADPGEVDEPVDPEKDATLLTQPLEVDDFMVAGFAWEAGGSLPEDAQIYLRVREKGTWSPWFLNEIEDATGPEGKPALGTGELVTAGADAVQASVVLKSVAHLPTLPKGLHLVLVPGAPKGEQERTAEELKAVAANPTPVAPSEELEEEPQAVSGTVPQGSAQEGAEAGAADPDVAQTTRPGTPATTGVAGGTSAGPASALGRAVTSASGVPVPVFSRADWHADEENMTWVPEYAKAQHVVVHHTAGSNSYTADQSASIVRGIYYYHAVTLNWGDIGYNLLVDKYGQVFEGRYGTLSSAAGRMAVGGHARGVNTGTMGISMIGDYSSAEPTAVQLDRVGELAGWFLQRAGVPDALGSSGLTFRTTERYPAGQTVDMPTILAHRDVGYTACPGGRAYARMGQIRQIAQRQMSGSTGSTNTRSNHVPPSVKESVRSALARFAAAHSAMVGGAASGPVPSGKGAYQRFAHGVAYWSESTGVQFVGEPVLSAWGGHGWQDGEMGYPVSGGAYGPNGTRHQVFEHGIAYWRTGEPVVFLSGEILNAWAELGWESAFWGMPVDRKRDSSGGGFYQRFAHGVAYWSESTGVQFVGEPVLSAWGGHGWQDGEMGYPVSGGAYGPNGTRHQVFEHGIAYWRTGEPVVFLSGEILIAWAELGWESAFWGMPVDRKRDSSGGGFYQRFAHGVAYWSESTGVQFVGEPVLSAWGGHGWQDGEMGYPVSGGAYGPNGTRHQVFEHGIAYWRTGEPVVFLSGEILIAWAELGWESAFWGMPVDRKRDSSGGGFYQRFAHGVAYWSESTGVQFVGEPVLSAWGGHGWQDGEMGYPVSGGAYGPNGTRHQVFEHGIAYWRTGEPVVFLSGEILNAWARSGWERSPWGMPQDRQRPYLDGAQQRFANGVAYWTPASGVRFGQPLPAGPDAWTRSFQAGHIISDAEFFQPGTLSVQTLRSFLHAKNPHCTPGPGGVACLKDYRASTARMDTAYCKPYEAGTNEDVATIITKASDACGINPKVLVVMLQKEQGLVTASGAALTTTRYTKAMGYGCPDFAECNPSYSGLATQLYYGASGLVEYGQRPGAYNYRSGGTYQIAYHPRRSCGSAPVTIQNRATAALYNYTPYQPNAAALRNMDGEGDSCSAYGNRNFWRTYNSWFRLSRR
;
A
#
# COMPACT_ATOMS: atom_id res chain seq x y z
N MET A 1 -57.75 4.22 -9.42
CA MET A 1 -57.67 3.22 -8.34
C MET A 1 -56.60 2.23 -8.74
N VAL A 2 -55.43 2.28 -8.10
CA VAL A 2 -54.54 1.11 -8.08
C VAL A 2 -55.33 0.01 -7.33
N GLN A 3 -55.34 -1.23 -7.83
CA GLN A 3 -55.96 -2.30 -7.05
C GLN A 3 -55.17 -2.45 -5.74
N PRO A 4 -55.82 -2.74 -4.60
CA PRO A 4 -55.08 -3.10 -3.40
C PRO A 4 -54.25 -4.34 -3.73
N SER A 5 -52.93 -4.19 -3.80
CA SER A 5 -52.03 -5.32 -3.87
C SER A 5 -52.32 -6.21 -2.67
N THR A 6 -52.39 -7.52 -2.90
CA THR A 6 -52.59 -8.49 -1.83
C THR A 6 -51.49 -8.29 -0.79
N GLN A 7 -51.87 -8.02 0.46
CA GLN A 7 -50.92 -7.87 1.55
C GLN A 7 -50.09 -9.15 1.68
N ALA A 8 -48.78 -8.99 1.75
CA ALA A 8 -47.81 -10.10 1.80
C ALA A 8 -46.86 -9.91 2.99
N PRO A 9 -46.40 -11.00 3.62
CA PRO A 9 -45.44 -10.92 4.71
C PRO A 9 -44.08 -10.42 4.20
N VAL A 10 -43.36 -9.68 5.05
CA VAL A 10 -41.93 -9.42 4.87
C VAL A 10 -41.18 -10.73 5.05
N GLN A 11 -40.28 -11.07 4.14
CA GLN A 11 -39.48 -12.29 4.24
C GLN A 11 -38.20 -12.00 5.02
N LEU A 12 -37.91 -12.79 6.05
CA LEU A 12 -36.69 -12.72 6.84
C LEU A 12 -35.80 -13.93 6.52
N LEU A 13 -34.62 -13.66 5.96
CA LEU A 13 -33.60 -14.66 5.65
C LEU A 13 -32.48 -14.54 6.70
N GLY A 14 -32.56 -15.36 7.76
CA GLY A 14 -31.57 -15.33 8.85
C GLY A 14 -30.18 -15.73 8.37
N LEU A 15 -29.19 -14.88 8.64
CA LEU A 15 -27.77 -15.10 8.37
C LEU A 15 -27.02 -15.56 9.62
N THR A 16 -27.34 -15.00 10.79
CA THR A 16 -26.95 -15.54 12.10
C THR A 16 -28.18 -15.90 12.93
N ALA A 17 -28.06 -16.92 13.76
CA ALA A 17 -29.07 -17.31 14.74
C ALA A 17 -28.99 -16.45 16.01
N THR A 18 -29.95 -16.63 16.92
CA THR A 18 -30.03 -15.91 18.22
C THR A 18 -28.88 -16.26 19.19
N ASP A 19 -28.15 -17.35 18.95
CA ASP A 19 -26.92 -17.66 19.68
C ASP A 19 -25.67 -17.00 19.07
N GLY A 20 -25.74 -16.50 17.83
CA GLY A 20 -24.65 -15.91 17.05
C GLY A 20 -24.03 -16.86 16.02
N THR A 21 -24.47 -18.11 15.93
CA THR A 21 -23.97 -19.07 14.91
C THR A 21 -24.51 -18.72 13.51
N ALA A 22 -23.71 -18.94 12.46
CA ALA A 22 -24.18 -18.72 11.09
C ALA A 22 -25.20 -19.78 10.68
N THR A 23 -26.24 -19.36 9.97
CA THR A 23 -27.29 -20.28 9.53
C THR A 23 -26.85 -21.10 8.32
N ARG A 24 -27.66 -22.11 7.98
CA ARG A 24 -27.54 -22.84 6.73
C ARG A 24 -27.73 -21.93 5.50
N ILE A 25 -28.66 -20.97 5.55
CA ILE A 25 -28.89 -20.01 4.46
C ILE A 25 -27.63 -19.18 4.18
N ALA A 26 -26.89 -18.81 5.23
CA ALA A 26 -25.66 -18.02 5.17
C ALA A 26 -24.42 -18.80 4.72
N THR A 27 -24.52 -20.13 4.59
CA THR A 27 -23.36 -21.01 4.35
C THR A 27 -23.53 -21.93 3.14
N ASP A 28 -24.77 -22.20 2.70
CA ASP A 28 -25.05 -23.03 1.51
C ASP A 28 -24.49 -22.43 0.21
N GLY A 29 -24.20 -21.11 0.15
CA GLY A 29 -23.58 -20.45 -1.01
C GLY A 29 -22.05 -20.53 -1.07
N LEU A 30 -21.39 -20.83 0.04
CA LEU A 30 -19.93 -20.83 0.17
C LEU A 30 -19.26 -21.98 -0.61
N SER A 31 -18.03 -21.78 -1.06
CA SER A 31 -17.19 -22.88 -1.55
C SER A 31 -16.91 -23.90 -0.44
N SER A 32 -16.49 -25.11 -0.83
CA SER A 32 -16.13 -26.15 0.15
C SER A 32 -15.01 -25.73 1.11
N ILE A 33 -14.16 -24.77 0.71
CA ILE A 33 -13.05 -24.23 1.52
C ILE A 33 -13.60 -23.24 2.55
N GLN A 34 -14.35 -22.23 2.10
CA GLN A 34 -14.96 -21.22 2.98
C GLN A 34 -15.92 -21.89 3.99
N ALA A 35 -16.76 -22.82 3.54
CA ALA A 35 -17.69 -23.54 4.42
C ALA A 35 -16.99 -24.47 5.42
N GLU A 36 -15.77 -24.93 5.14
CA GLU A 36 -14.95 -25.70 6.08
C GLU A 36 -14.35 -24.79 7.15
N ALA A 37 -13.79 -23.64 6.77
CA ALA A 37 -13.28 -22.62 7.69
C ALA A 37 -14.36 -22.09 8.67
N VAL A 38 -15.56 -21.80 8.17
CA VAL A 38 -16.71 -21.36 9.00
C VAL A 38 -17.13 -22.44 10.01
N ARG A 39 -17.12 -23.72 9.61
CA ARG A 39 -17.47 -24.83 10.51
C ARG A 39 -16.40 -25.05 11.59
N ASP A 40 -15.12 -24.95 11.23
CA ASP A 40 -14.02 -25.11 12.17
C ASP A 40 -14.04 -24.00 13.24
N GLU A 41 -14.29 -22.75 12.86
CA GLU A 41 -14.38 -21.62 13.81
C GLU A 41 -15.65 -21.66 14.69
N GLN A 42 -16.75 -22.21 14.19
CA GLN A 42 -17.93 -22.44 15.04
C GLN A 42 -17.70 -23.59 16.04
N ALA A 43 -16.87 -24.57 15.69
CA ALA A 43 -16.53 -25.71 16.55
C ALA A 43 -15.51 -25.39 17.66
N THR A 44 -14.80 -24.26 17.60
CA THR A 44 -13.78 -23.86 18.59
C THR A 44 -14.33 -23.15 19.83
N THR A 45 -15.63 -22.88 19.93
CA THR A 45 -16.24 -22.36 21.17
C THR A 45 -16.26 -23.43 22.28
N PRO A 46 -15.86 -23.11 23.54
CA PRO A 46 -15.08 -24.06 24.33
C PRO A 46 -15.89 -25.04 25.19
N SER A 47 -15.54 -26.33 25.13
CA SER A 47 -15.88 -27.33 26.16
C SER A 47 -14.67 -28.12 26.69
N CYS A 48 -13.54 -27.44 26.91
CA CYS A 48 -12.38 -28.02 27.62
C CYS A 48 -12.24 -27.41 29.02
N VAL A 49 -12.75 -28.12 30.02
CA VAL A 49 -12.52 -27.82 31.45
C VAL A 49 -11.05 -28.06 31.79
N PRO A 50 -10.36 -27.16 32.52
CA PRO A 50 -8.94 -27.31 32.83
C PRO A 50 -8.73 -28.24 34.03
N ASP A 51 -8.81 -29.56 33.80
CA ASP A 51 -8.17 -30.55 34.67
C ASP A 51 -7.04 -31.27 33.91
N GLY A 52 -5.88 -31.35 34.54
CA GLY A 52 -4.63 -31.73 33.86
C GLY A 52 -4.61 -33.18 33.37
N THR A 53 -3.80 -33.42 32.33
CA THR A 53 -3.46 -34.73 31.73
C THR A 53 -4.46 -35.32 30.72
N SER A 54 -4.65 -34.64 29.59
CA SER A 54 -4.85 -35.31 28.28
C SER A 54 -4.46 -34.39 27.12
N ILE A 55 -3.81 -34.96 26.09
CA ILE A 55 -3.54 -34.29 24.81
C ILE A 55 -4.57 -34.81 23.80
N CYS A 56 -5.41 -33.92 23.24
CA CYS A 56 -6.31 -34.29 22.15
C CYS A 56 -5.56 -34.25 20.80
N PRO A 57 -5.57 -35.35 20.00
CA PRO A 57 -4.92 -35.38 18.70
C PRO A 57 -5.87 -34.92 17.58
N ALA A 58 -5.60 -33.75 16.99
CA ALA A 58 -6.20 -33.34 15.72
C ALA A 58 -5.18 -33.56 14.59
N SER A 59 -5.56 -34.38 13.61
CA SER A 59 -4.66 -34.89 12.59
C SER A 59 -4.67 -34.09 11.28
N LEU A 60 -3.51 -33.56 10.90
CA LEU A 60 -2.89 -33.83 9.58
C LEU A 60 -3.73 -33.62 8.30
N SER A 61 -4.63 -32.64 8.24
CA SER A 61 -5.31 -32.26 6.97
C SER A 61 -5.25 -30.77 6.61
N GLY A 62 -4.95 -29.86 7.55
CA GLY A 62 -4.85 -28.41 7.27
C GLY A 62 -3.58 -27.95 6.55
N LEU A 63 -2.54 -28.79 6.46
CA LEU A 63 -1.20 -28.37 6.02
C LEU A 63 -1.00 -28.22 4.50
N SER A 64 -2.03 -28.48 3.68
CA SER A 64 -2.01 -28.17 2.23
C SER A 64 -2.75 -26.88 1.86
N ARG A 65 -3.21 -26.08 2.83
CA ARG A 65 -3.85 -24.76 2.56
C ARG A 65 -3.19 -23.55 3.24
N MET A 66 -2.18 -23.74 4.10
CA MET A 66 -1.40 -22.61 4.66
C MET A 66 -0.38 -22.00 3.67
N ALA A 67 -0.50 -22.31 2.38
CA ALA A 67 0.29 -21.72 1.28
C ALA A 67 -0.51 -20.66 0.48
N ALA A 68 -1.61 -20.15 1.04
CA ALA A 68 -2.50 -19.16 0.44
C ALA A 68 -3.04 -18.16 1.48
N ALA A 69 -2.21 -17.79 2.47
CA ALA A 69 -2.51 -16.74 3.44
C ALA A 69 -1.35 -15.73 3.41
N ASP A 70 -1.56 -14.63 2.70
CA ASP A 70 -0.57 -13.60 2.40
C ASP A 70 -0.58 -12.48 3.46
N PRO A 71 0.56 -12.04 4.02
CA PRO A 71 0.60 -10.91 4.95
C PRO A 71 0.91 -9.58 4.23
N GLY A 72 -0.12 -8.95 3.66
CA GLY A 72 -0.04 -7.57 3.16
C GLY A 72 -1.22 -7.15 2.30
N GLU A 73 -2.26 -6.57 2.91
CA GLU A 73 -3.37 -5.94 2.18
C GLU A 73 -2.86 -4.78 1.31
N VAL A 74 -2.71 -5.03 0.01
CA VAL A 74 -3.23 -4.12 -1.01
C VAL A 74 -4.74 -4.41 -1.03
N ASP A 75 -5.61 -3.39 -0.97
CA ASP A 75 -7.05 -3.61 -1.17
C ASP A 75 -7.30 -3.90 -2.65
N GLU A 76 -7.13 -5.17 -3.06
CA GLU A 76 -7.78 -5.63 -4.28
C GLU A 76 -9.30 -5.42 -4.15
N PRO A 77 -10.02 -5.03 -5.22
CA PRO A 77 -11.46 -4.83 -5.14
C PRO A 77 -12.18 -6.10 -4.68
N VAL A 78 -12.67 -6.07 -3.44
CA VAL A 78 -13.33 -7.20 -2.76
C VAL A 78 -14.34 -7.88 -3.69
N ASP A 79 -14.17 -9.19 -3.90
CA ASP A 79 -15.09 -10.04 -4.65
C ASP A 79 -16.09 -10.66 -3.67
N PRO A 80 -17.37 -10.22 -3.68
CA PRO A 80 -18.33 -10.68 -2.67
C PRO A 80 -18.72 -12.16 -2.79
N GLU A 81 -18.24 -12.90 -3.79
CA GLU A 81 -18.40 -14.35 -3.87
C GLU A 81 -17.15 -15.09 -3.37
N LYS A 82 -15.94 -14.64 -3.74
CA LYS A 82 -14.68 -15.30 -3.34
C LYS A 82 -14.28 -14.99 -1.89
N ASP A 83 -14.46 -13.76 -1.44
CA ASP A 83 -13.96 -13.28 -0.15
C ASP A 83 -15.00 -13.40 0.97
N ALA A 84 -16.18 -13.90 0.61
CA ALA A 84 -17.31 -14.08 1.51
C ALA A 84 -16.96 -14.99 2.70
N THR A 85 -17.20 -14.49 3.91
CA THR A 85 -17.27 -15.31 5.13
C THR A 85 -18.65 -15.94 5.29
N LEU A 86 -19.71 -15.19 4.99
CA LEU A 86 -21.07 -15.72 4.80
C LEU A 86 -21.52 -15.44 3.36
N LEU A 87 -22.11 -16.43 2.69
CA LEU A 87 -22.62 -16.31 1.33
C LEU A 87 -23.89 -17.14 1.20
N THR A 88 -24.98 -16.49 0.81
CA THR A 88 -26.18 -17.21 0.41
C THR A 88 -25.99 -17.81 -0.98
N GLN A 89 -26.72 -18.89 -1.29
CA GLN A 89 -26.99 -19.21 -2.69
C GLN A 89 -27.69 -18.02 -3.37
N PRO A 90 -27.73 -17.93 -4.71
CA PRO A 90 -28.68 -17.07 -5.40
C PRO A 90 -30.08 -17.69 -5.23
N LEU A 91 -30.93 -17.08 -4.42
CA LEU A 91 -32.20 -17.65 -3.94
C LEU A 91 -33.39 -16.96 -4.63
N GLU A 92 -34.30 -17.77 -5.16
CA GLU A 92 -35.64 -17.34 -5.61
C GLU A 92 -36.52 -17.05 -4.40
N VAL A 93 -37.15 -15.88 -4.40
CA VAL A 93 -37.94 -15.31 -3.28
C VAL A 93 -39.22 -14.68 -3.82
N ASP A 94 -40.19 -14.38 -2.95
CA ASP A 94 -41.39 -13.65 -3.38
C ASP A 94 -41.05 -12.17 -3.67
N ASP A 95 -41.74 -11.57 -4.65
CA ASP A 95 -41.48 -10.21 -5.16
C ASP A 95 -41.36 -9.15 -4.05
N PHE A 96 -40.18 -8.52 -3.93
CA PHE A 96 -39.91 -7.44 -2.99
C PHE A 96 -39.59 -6.11 -3.69
N MET A 97 -39.84 -4.99 -2.99
CA MET A 97 -39.62 -3.60 -3.46
C MET A 97 -38.49 -2.88 -2.69
N VAL A 98 -38.21 -3.33 -1.47
CA VAL A 98 -37.13 -2.81 -0.61
C VAL A 98 -36.44 -3.98 0.07
N ALA A 99 -35.12 -3.93 0.19
CA ALA A 99 -34.32 -4.85 0.98
C ALA A 99 -33.31 -4.12 1.85
N GLY A 100 -32.81 -4.81 2.86
CA GLY A 100 -31.76 -4.33 3.76
C GLY A 100 -31.43 -5.38 4.81
N PHE A 101 -30.46 -5.12 5.66
CA PHE A 101 -30.05 -6.04 6.73
C PHE A 101 -30.43 -5.46 8.09
N ALA A 102 -30.94 -6.30 8.99
CA ALA A 102 -31.33 -5.89 10.34
C ALA A 102 -30.86 -6.90 11.39
N TRP A 103 -30.70 -6.47 12.65
CA TRP A 103 -30.21 -7.32 13.73
C TRP A 103 -30.76 -6.97 15.12
N GLU A 104 -30.56 -7.87 16.10
CA GLU A 104 -31.05 -7.70 17.47
C GLU A 104 -30.41 -6.50 18.20
N ALA A 105 -31.20 -5.83 19.03
CA ALA A 105 -30.76 -4.66 19.79
C ALA A 105 -29.59 -4.97 20.74
N GLY A 106 -28.50 -4.22 20.58
CA GLY A 106 -27.25 -4.40 21.33
C GLY A 106 -26.14 -5.10 20.53
N GLY A 107 -26.43 -5.59 19.32
CA GLY A 107 -25.43 -5.94 18.33
C GLY A 107 -24.94 -4.73 17.52
N SER A 108 -23.73 -4.84 16.97
CA SER A 108 -23.16 -3.94 15.96
C SER A 108 -22.37 -4.80 14.96
N LEU A 109 -22.25 -4.34 13.73
CA LEU A 109 -21.28 -4.95 12.80
C LEU A 109 -19.86 -4.53 13.21
N PRO A 110 -18.85 -5.41 13.03
CA PRO A 110 -17.44 -5.06 13.14
C PRO A 110 -17.05 -3.95 12.16
N GLU A 111 -16.05 -3.12 12.52
CA GLU A 111 -15.54 -2.04 11.66
C GLU A 111 -14.93 -2.57 10.34
N ASP A 112 -14.52 -3.85 10.31
CA ASP A 112 -13.98 -4.54 9.14
C ASP A 112 -15.02 -5.37 8.35
N ALA A 113 -16.31 -5.29 8.71
CA ALA A 113 -17.36 -6.07 8.06
C ALA A 113 -18.01 -5.32 6.90
N GLN A 114 -17.95 -5.90 5.71
CA GLN A 114 -18.64 -5.39 4.52
C GLN A 114 -19.80 -6.31 4.14
N ILE A 115 -20.98 -5.74 3.89
CA ILE A 115 -22.19 -6.50 3.53
C ILE A 115 -22.64 -6.11 2.12
N TYR A 116 -22.72 -7.11 1.25
CA TYR A 116 -23.10 -6.95 -0.14
C TYR A 116 -24.44 -7.63 -0.45
N LEU A 117 -25.21 -7.01 -1.33
CA LEU A 117 -26.48 -7.54 -1.84
C LEU A 117 -26.51 -7.42 -3.36
N ARG A 118 -26.90 -8.49 -4.07
CA ARG A 118 -27.36 -8.39 -5.45
C ARG A 118 -28.75 -8.96 -5.60
N VAL A 119 -29.51 -8.41 -6.53
CA VAL A 119 -30.92 -8.73 -6.76
C VAL A 119 -31.16 -9.09 -8.21
N ARG A 120 -32.19 -9.88 -8.49
CA ARG A 120 -32.61 -10.21 -9.86
C ARG A 120 -33.92 -9.49 -10.19
N GLU A 121 -33.91 -8.71 -11.26
CA GLU A 121 -35.08 -8.02 -11.78
C GLU A 121 -35.32 -8.47 -13.22
N LYS A 122 -36.54 -8.93 -13.53
CA LYS A 122 -36.95 -9.33 -14.90
C LYS A 122 -35.98 -10.36 -15.53
N GLY A 123 -35.43 -11.25 -14.70
CA GLY A 123 -34.45 -12.27 -15.10
C GLY A 123 -32.98 -11.82 -15.19
N THR A 124 -32.66 -10.54 -14.94
CA THR A 124 -31.31 -10.00 -14.96
C THR A 124 -30.80 -9.72 -13.55
N TRP A 125 -29.60 -10.21 -13.21
CA TRP A 125 -28.94 -9.89 -11.94
C TRP A 125 -28.28 -8.50 -11.98
N SER A 126 -28.41 -7.76 -10.88
CA SER A 126 -27.70 -6.50 -10.65
C SER A 126 -26.20 -6.72 -10.38
N PRO A 127 -25.38 -5.66 -10.45
CA PRO A 127 -24.13 -5.60 -9.69
C PRO A 127 -24.35 -5.89 -8.19
N TRP A 128 -23.27 -6.21 -7.49
CA TRP A 128 -23.27 -6.25 -6.02
C TRP A 128 -23.27 -4.82 -5.47
N PHE A 129 -24.26 -4.47 -4.67
CA PHE A 129 -24.32 -3.21 -3.93
C PHE A 129 -23.74 -3.42 -2.54
N LEU A 130 -22.81 -2.56 -2.13
CA LEU A 130 -22.38 -2.43 -0.73
C LEU A 130 -23.51 -1.78 0.07
N ASN A 131 -23.83 -2.30 1.25
CA ASN A 131 -24.89 -1.80 2.11
C ASN A 131 -24.24 -1.19 3.36
N GLU A 132 -24.18 0.14 3.38
CA GLU A 132 -23.64 0.91 4.51
C GLU A 132 -24.50 0.70 5.78
N ILE A 133 -23.86 0.72 6.95
CA ILE A 133 -24.58 0.75 8.23
C ILE A 133 -25.45 2.02 8.25
N GLU A 134 -26.69 1.88 8.70
CA GLU A 134 -27.66 2.97 8.72
C GLU A 134 -27.19 4.14 9.60
N ASP A 135 -26.83 5.26 8.95
CA ASP A 135 -26.38 6.50 9.58
C ASP A 135 -27.54 7.45 9.91
N ALA A 136 -28.80 7.05 9.66
CA ALA A 136 -30.00 7.68 10.19
C ALA A 136 -30.53 6.95 11.44
N THR A 137 -30.10 7.34 12.64
CA THR A 137 -30.48 6.63 13.87
C THR A 137 -31.80 7.08 14.50
N GLY A 138 -32.95 6.82 13.86
CA GLY A 138 -34.29 6.96 14.45
C GLY A 138 -34.49 8.21 15.33
N PRO A 139 -35.07 8.08 16.55
CA PRO A 139 -35.00 9.14 17.57
C PRO A 139 -33.57 9.31 18.09
N GLU A 140 -33.10 10.56 18.18
CA GLU A 140 -31.71 10.91 18.47
C GLU A 140 -31.11 10.14 19.66
N GLY A 141 -30.05 9.36 19.39
CA GLY A 141 -29.24 8.69 20.41
C GLY A 141 -29.49 7.20 20.62
N LYS A 142 -30.30 6.54 19.78
CA LYS A 142 -30.35 5.07 19.70
C LYS A 142 -29.24 4.52 18.78
N PRO A 143 -28.70 3.31 19.02
CA PRO A 143 -27.82 2.64 18.06
C PRO A 143 -28.60 2.21 16.80
N ALA A 144 -27.91 2.12 15.66
CA ALA A 144 -28.45 1.53 14.44
C ALA A 144 -28.75 0.02 14.64
N LEU A 145 -29.85 -0.44 14.05
CA LEU A 145 -30.31 -1.84 14.10
C LEU A 145 -30.28 -2.51 12.72
N GLY A 146 -29.60 -1.89 11.74
CA GLY A 146 -29.57 -2.36 10.36
C GLY A 146 -28.70 -1.51 9.43
N THR A 147 -28.78 -1.82 8.13
CA THR A 147 -28.22 -1.04 7.01
C THR A 147 -29.27 -0.09 6.42
N GLY A 148 -28.82 0.89 5.63
CA GLY A 148 -29.70 1.71 4.78
C GLY A 148 -30.49 0.86 3.77
N GLU A 149 -31.54 1.43 3.19
CA GLU A 149 -32.50 0.69 2.38
C GLU A 149 -32.19 0.64 0.88
N LEU A 150 -32.22 -0.56 0.31
CA LEU A 150 -32.00 -0.83 -1.10
C LEU A 150 -33.33 -0.99 -1.83
N VAL A 151 -33.62 -0.08 -2.75
CA VAL A 151 -34.85 -0.05 -3.55
C VAL A 151 -34.73 -0.97 -4.77
N THR A 152 -35.81 -1.68 -5.10
CA THR A 152 -35.90 -2.52 -6.29
C THR A 152 -37.17 -2.21 -7.11
N ALA A 153 -37.21 -2.75 -8.33
CA ALA A 153 -38.32 -2.64 -9.27
C ALA A 153 -39.27 -3.85 -9.22
N GLY A 154 -39.37 -4.53 -8.07
CA GLY A 154 -39.99 -5.86 -7.98
C GLY A 154 -38.96 -6.94 -8.32
N ALA A 155 -38.04 -7.21 -7.39
CA ALA A 155 -37.02 -8.23 -7.53
C ALA A 155 -37.55 -9.60 -7.08
N ASP A 156 -37.18 -10.65 -7.82
CA ASP A 156 -37.71 -12.03 -7.70
C ASP A 156 -36.65 -13.08 -7.27
N ALA A 157 -35.39 -12.65 -7.15
CA ALA A 157 -34.31 -13.42 -6.55
C ALA A 157 -33.28 -12.49 -5.89
N VAL A 158 -32.52 -13.02 -4.96
CA VAL A 158 -31.55 -12.28 -4.16
C VAL A 158 -30.32 -13.13 -3.83
N GLN A 159 -29.19 -12.48 -3.62
CA GLN A 159 -28.02 -13.09 -3.00
C GLN A 159 -27.34 -12.08 -2.09
N ALA A 160 -26.98 -12.51 -0.88
CA ALA A 160 -26.26 -11.70 0.10
C ALA A 160 -24.90 -12.31 0.42
N SER A 161 -23.94 -11.43 0.72
CA SER A 161 -22.60 -11.78 1.17
C SER A 161 -22.20 -10.91 2.37
N VAL A 162 -21.47 -11.50 3.32
CA VAL A 162 -20.79 -10.80 4.41
C VAL A 162 -19.31 -11.17 4.33
N VAL A 163 -18.47 -10.16 4.10
CA VAL A 163 -17.02 -10.25 4.04
C VAL A 163 -16.46 -9.73 5.37
N LEU A 164 -15.50 -10.47 5.94
CA LEU A 164 -14.74 -10.11 7.14
C LEU A 164 -13.25 -10.25 6.81
N LYS A 165 -12.37 -9.41 7.38
CA LYS A 165 -10.90 -9.56 7.17
C LYS A 165 -10.36 -10.89 7.74
N SER A 166 -11.10 -11.56 8.62
CA SER A 166 -10.79 -12.90 9.11
C SER A 166 -12.03 -13.65 9.54
N VAL A 167 -12.11 -14.95 9.22
CA VAL A 167 -13.17 -15.85 9.74
C VAL A 167 -13.19 -15.90 11.27
N ALA A 168 -12.08 -15.61 11.95
CA ALA A 168 -12.02 -15.50 13.41
C ALA A 168 -12.86 -14.33 13.99
N HIS A 169 -13.32 -13.40 13.14
CA HIS A 169 -14.29 -12.35 13.53
C HIS A 169 -15.75 -12.83 13.37
N LEU A 170 -16.01 -14.03 12.86
CA LEU A 170 -17.37 -14.58 12.75
C LEU A 170 -18.17 -14.52 14.08
N PRO A 171 -17.59 -14.80 15.26
CA PRO A 171 -18.31 -14.71 16.54
C PRO A 171 -18.63 -13.27 16.99
N THR A 172 -18.12 -12.23 16.31
CA THR A 172 -18.41 -10.82 16.63
C THR A 172 -19.54 -10.22 15.78
N LEU A 173 -20.04 -10.95 14.78
CA LEU A 173 -21.25 -10.56 14.05
C LEU A 173 -22.45 -10.45 15.00
N PRO A 174 -23.39 -9.53 14.73
CA PRO A 174 -24.56 -9.35 15.57
C PRO A 174 -25.48 -10.58 15.51
N LYS A 175 -26.19 -10.83 16.60
CA LYS A 175 -27.15 -11.92 16.76
C LYS A 175 -28.44 -11.61 16.02
N GLY A 176 -29.05 -12.65 15.45
CA GLY A 176 -30.24 -12.49 14.62
C GLY A 176 -29.99 -11.50 13.48
N LEU A 177 -28.86 -11.60 12.79
CA LEU A 177 -28.62 -10.84 11.57
C LEU A 177 -29.50 -11.43 10.47
N HIS A 178 -30.45 -10.67 9.93
CA HIS A 178 -31.34 -11.10 8.86
C HIS A 178 -31.16 -10.21 7.62
N LEU A 179 -31.19 -10.81 6.44
CA LEU A 179 -31.60 -10.11 5.22
C LEU A 179 -33.13 -9.99 5.21
N VAL A 180 -33.63 -8.77 5.08
CA VAL A 180 -35.06 -8.42 5.14
C VAL A 180 -35.53 -8.05 3.74
N LEU A 181 -36.61 -8.67 3.27
CA LEU A 181 -37.18 -8.43 1.94
C LEU A 181 -38.64 -7.98 2.06
N VAL A 182 -38.90 -6.72 1.73
CA VAL A 182 -40.18 -6.03 1.99
C VAL A 182 -41.01 -5.94 0.70
N PRO A 183 -42.18 -6.60 0.61
CA PRO A 183 -43.04 -6.53 -0.57
C PRO A 183 -43.76 -5.18 -0.69
N GLY A 184 -44.35 -4.88 -1.85
CA GLY A 184 -45.00 -3.59 -2.14
C GLY A 184 -46.28 -3.27 -1.33
N ALA A 185 -46.74 -4.20 -0.49
CA ALA A 185 -47.76 -3.99 0.53
C ALA A 185 -47.46 -4.93 1.72
N PRO A 186 -46.49 -4.55 2.58
CA PRO A 186 -45.99 -5.42 3.64
C PRO A 186 -46.99 -5.53 4.79
N LYS A 187 -47.12 -6.73 5.38
CA LYS A 187 -47.90 -6.95 6.59
C LYS A 187 -47.41 -8.16 7.37
N GLY A 188 -46.82 -7.91 8.54
CA GLY A 188 -46.21 -8.94 9.35
C GLY A 188 -44.94 -9.49 8.71
N GLU A 189 -44.26 -10.37 9.45
CA GLU A 189 -42.96 -10.91 9.07
C GLU A 189 -43.04 -12.45 9.06
N GLN A 190 -42.28 -13.07 8.15
CA GLN A 190 -42.17 -14.51 8.00
C GLN A 190 -40.69 -14.88 7.80
N GLU A 191 -40.13 -15.64 8.75
CA GLU A 191 -38.85 -16.31 8.54
C GLU A 191 -38.97 -17.36 7.43
N ARG A 192 -37.95 -17.41 6.56
CA ARG A 192 -37.82 -18.42 5.50
C ARG A 192 -36.70 -19.39 5.85
N THR A 193 -36.91 -20.69 5.65
CA THR A 193 -35.86 -21.70 5.88
C THR A 193 -35.13 -22.08 4.60
N ALA A 194 -33.94 -22.68 4.71
CA ALA A 194 -33.15 -23.13 3.56
C ALA A 194 -33.89 -24.18 2.70
N GLU A 195 -34.83 -24.91 3.29
CA GLU A 195 -35.65 -25.93 2.62
C GLU A 195 -36.81 -25.35 1.80
N GLU A 196 -37.23 -24.11 2.10
CA GLU A 196 -38.31 -23.40 1.40
C GLU A 196 -37.80 -22.56 0.22
N LEU A 197 -36.51 -22.21 0.22
CA LEU A 197 -35.90 -21.31 -0.75
C LEU A 197 -35.21 -22.11 -1.85
N LYS A 198 -35.46 -21.74 -3.11
CA LYS A 198 -34.95 -22.46 -4.28
C LYS A 198 -33.76 -21.73 -4.87
N ALA A 199 -32.62 -22.42 -4.97
CA ALA A 199 -31.46 -21.89 -5.68
C ALA A 199 -31.75 -21.73 -7.18
N VAL A 200 -31.27 -20.62 -7.75
CA VAL A 200 -31.40 -20.25 -9.16
C VAL A 200 -30.03 -19.87 -9.73
N ALA A 201 -29.87 -19.94 -11.05
CA ALA A 201 -28.61 -19.57 -11.68
C ALA A 201 -28.36 -18.05 -11.58
N ALA A 202 -27.14 -17.70 -11.18
CA ALA A 202 -26.58 -16.37 -11.30
C ALA A 202 -25.26 -16.46 -12.09
N ASN A 203 -25.02 -15.48 -12.96
CA ASN A 203 -23.71 -15.27 -13.55
C ASN A 203 -22.94 -14.29 -12.64
N PRO A 204 -21.60 -14.32 -12.61
CA PRO A 204 -20.81 -13.32 -11.91
C PRO A 204 -21.16 -11.90 -12.39
N THR A 205 -21.24 -10.98 -11.44
CA THR A 205 -21.55 -9.56 -11.65
C THR A 205 -20.54 -8.72 -10.88
N PRO A 206 -20.12 -7.54 -11.39
CA PRO A 206 -19.18 -6.68 -10.68
C PRO A 206 -19.80 -6.10 -9.40
N VAL A 207 -18.97 -5.53 -8.54
CA VAL A 207 -19.41 -4.62 -7.48
C VAL A 207 -19.79 -3.27 -8.10
N ALA A 208 -20.85 -2.64 -7.61
CA ALA A 208 -21.20 -1.27 -7.95
C ALA A 208 -20.12 -0.32 -7.38
N PRO A 209 -19.63 0.68 -8.14
CA PRO A 209 -18.58 1.56 -7.67
C PRO A 209 -19.06 2.40 -6.46
N SER A 210 -18.47 2.17 -5.30
CA SER A 210 -18.59 2.98 -4.10
C SER A 210 -17.58 4.14 -4.13
N GLU A 211 -18.02 5.36 -3.83
CA GLU A 211 -17.12 6.51 -3.67
C GLU A 211 -16.55 6.53 -2.24
N GLU A 212 -15.23 6.43 -2.09
CA GLU A 212 -14.56 6.63 -0.81
C GLU A 212 -14.72 8.08 -0.33
N LEU A 213 -14.92 8.24 0.99
CA LEU A 213 -15.33 9.52 1.59
C LEU A 213 -14.15 10.24 2.22
N GLU A 214 -13.65 11.27 1.53
CA GLU A 214 -12.57 12.11 2.07
C GLU A 214 -13.01 12.94 3.30
N GLU A 215 -12.16 12.97 4.32
CA GLU A 215 -12.32 13.82 5.51
C GLU A 215 -11.90 15.27 5.21
N GLU A 216 -12.82 16.24 5.35
CA GLU A 216 -12.44 17.67 5.24
C GLU A 216 -11.96 18.25 6.58
N PRO A 217 -10.86 19.05 6.57
CA PRO A 217 -10.37 19.75 7.76
C PRO A 217 -11.19 21.02 8.09
N GLN A 218 -11.26 21.34 9.39
CA GLN A 218 -12.17 22.36 9.93
C GLN A 218 -11.88 23.83 9.53
N ALA A 219 -12.96 24.60 9.37
CA ALA A 219 -12.95 26.02 8.98
C ALA A 219 -12.37 26.99 10.04
N VAL A 220 -11.76 28.08 9.56
CA VAL A 220 -11.34 29.24 10.38
C VAL A 220 -12.01 30.52 9.87
N SER A 221 -12.61 31.28 10.78
CA SER A 221 -13.51 32.42 10.53
C SER A 221 -12.85 33.69 9.96
N GLY A 222 -13.58 34.45 9.11
CA GLY A 222 -13.05 35.67 8.46
C GLY A 222 -14.05 36.61 7.76
N THR A 223 -15.13 37.05 8.43
CA THR A 223 -15.94 38.30 8.21
C THR A 223 -16.23 38.89 6.81
N VAL A 224 -17.53 39.06 6.53
CA VAL A 224 -18.18 39.71 5.36
C VAL A 224 -18.07 41.26 5.35
N PRO A 225 -18.21 41.96 4.20
CA PRO A 225 -19.47 42.68 3.89
C PRO A 225 -19.88 42.62 2.39
N GLN A 226 -21.03 42.03 2.04
CA GLN A 226 -22.35 42.65 1.77
C GLN A 226 -22.47 43.52 0.50
N GLY A 227 -23.37 43.13 -0.41
CA GLY A 227 -23.72 43.86 -1.64
C GLY A 227 -24.88 43.25 -2.45
N SER A 228 -26.10 43.37 -1.93
CA SER A 228 -27.44 43.11 -2.53
C SER A 228 -27.59 42.95 -4.06
N ALA A 229 -28.31 41.88 -4.47
CA ALA A 229 -29.58 41.85 -5.25
C ALA A 229 -29.68 42.61 -6.62
N GLN A 230 -30.47 42.21 -7.62
CA GLN A 230 -31.68 41.37 -7.65
C GLN A 230 -32.03 40.97 -9.12
N GLU A 231 -32.84 39.91 -9.30
CA GLU A 231 -33.83 39.59 -10.38
C GLU A 231 -33.74 40.24 -11.80
N GLY A 232 -34.04 39.55 -12.92
CA GLY A 232 -34.56 38.18 -13.12
C GLY A 232 -35.05 37.93 -14.57
N ALA A 233 -35.57 36.72 -14.83
CA ALA A 233 -36.60 36.26 -15.82
C ALA A 233 -37.16 37.24 -16.91
N GLU A 234 -37.71 36.87 -18.09
CA GLU A 234 -38.03 35.65 -18.87
C GLU A 234 -38.62 36.18 -20.25
N ALA A 235 -39.05 35.45 -21.29
CA ALA A 235 -38.88 34.10 -21.88
C ALA A 235 -39.67 34.06 -23.22
N GLY A 236 -39.55 32.97 -24.01
CA GLY A 236 -40.62 32.57 -24.94
C GLY A 236 -40.26 32.26 -26.39
N ALA A 237 -40.59 31.04 -26.82
CA ALA A 237 -40.43 30.54 -28.19
C ALA A 237 -41.67 30.80 -29.09
N ALA A 238 -41.50 30.68 -30.41
CA ALA A 238 -42.46 30.03 -31.32
C ALA A 238 -41.80 29.68 -32.67
N ASP A 239 -42.22 28.55 -33.23
CA ASP A 239 -41.64 27.82 -34.38
C ASP A 239 -42.60 27.93 -35.62
N PRO A 240 -42.57 27.02 -36.63
CA PRO A 240 -41.75 27.00 -37.87
C PRO A 240 -42.56 27.25 -39.17
N ASP A 241 -41.88 27.18 -40.34
CA ASP A 241 -42.31 26.54 -41.63
C ASP A 241 -41.51 27.14 -42.83
N VAL A 242 -41.21 26.48 -43.96
CA VAL A 242 -41.35 25.07 -44.40
C VAL A 242 -40.40 24.82 -45.58
N ALA A 243 -39.98 23.58 -45.82
CA ALA A 243 -39.65 23.10 -47.18
C ALA A 243 -39.92 21.58 -47.34
N GLN A 244 -40.88 21.23 -48.20
CA GLN A 244 -41.24 19.85 -48.53
C GLN A 244 -40.46 19.31 -49.76
N THR A 245 -40.40 17.98 -49.90
CA THR A 245 -40.65 17.13 -51.11
C THR A 245 -40.03 15.73 -50.86
N THR A 246 -40.52 14.57 -51.34
CA THR A 246 -41.67 14.18 -52.19
C THR A 246 -42.08 12.72 -51.89
N ARG A 247 -43.28 12.29 -52.37
CA ARG A 247 -43.90 10.95 -52.19
C ARG A 247 -43.66 10.02 -53.41
N PRO A 248 -43.84 8.69 -53.30
CA PRO A 248 -45.17 7.99 -53.32
C PRO A 248 -45.34 7.00 -52.14
N GLY A 249 -46.39 6.17 -51.98
CA GLY A 249 -47.59 5.88 -52.80
C GLY A 249 -48.67 5.09 -52.00
N THR A 250 -49.49 4.26 -52.66
CA THR A 250 -50.56 3.42 -52.04
C THR A 250 -50.86 2.16 -52.89
N PRO A 251 -51.48 1.07 -52.37
CA PRO A 251 -52.95 0.97 -52.35
C PRO A 251 -53.60 0.19 -51.16
N ALA A 252 -54.94 0.20 -51.13
CA ALA A 252 -55.84 -0.55 -50.23
C ALA A 252 -56.89 -1.33 -51.06
N THR A 253 -57.79 -2.20 -50.58
CA THR A 253 -58.30 -2.55 -49.23
C THR A 253 -58.85 -4.00 -49.26
N THR A 254 -59.07 -4.73 -48.16
CA THR A 254 -60.40 -5.04 -47.52
C THR A 254 -60.19 -6.23 -46.55
N GLY A 255 -60.69 -6.23 -45.29
CA GLY A 255 -61.97 -6.85 -44.86
C GLY A 255 -61.86 -8.38 -44.60
N VAL A 256 -62.37 -9.02 -43.53
CA VAL A 256 -63.44 -8.67 -42.57
C VAL A 256 -63.33 -9.49 -41.24
N ALA A 257 -63.69 -8.83 -40.13
CA ALA A 257 -64.17 -9.34 -38.81
C ALA A 257 -63.33 -10.27 -37.89
N GLY A 258 -63.11 -9.79 -36.66
CA GLY A 258 -62.85 -10.63 -35.47
C GLY A 258 -62.31 -9.85 -34.27
N GLY A 259 -63.10 -9.67 -33.21
CA GLY A 259 -62.61 -9.28 -31.88
C GLY A 259 -62.68 -7.80 -31.52
N THR A 260 -63.50 -7.48 -30.52
CA THR A 260 -63.54 -6.17 -29.85
C THR A 260 -62.46 -6.04 -28.78
N SER A 261 -61.70 -4.94 -28.78
CA SER A 261 -61.04 -4.44 -27.57
C SER A 261 -61.21 -2.92 -27.49
N ALA A 262 -62.24 -2.48 -26.77
CA ALA A 262 -62.32 -1.09 -26.34
C ALA A 262 -61.21 -0.84 -25.31
N GLY A 263 -60.28 0.07 -25.61
CA GLY A 263 -59.34 0.54 -24.61
C GLY A 263 -60.03 1.51 -23.66
N PRO A 264 -60.05 1.27 -22.33
CA PRO A 264 -60.25 2.34 -21.37
C PRO A 264 -58.97 3.19 -21.39
N ALA A 265 -59.01 4.47 -21.78
CA ALA A 265 -59.62 5.57 -21.03
C ALA A 265 -58.93 5.77 -19.67
N SER A 266 -58.11 6.82 -19.59
CA SER A 266 -57.36 7.24 -18.41
C SER A 266 -58.23 7.38 -17.17
N ALA A 267 -57.84 6.75 -16.06
CA ALA A 267 -58.59 6.74 -14.81
C ALA A 267 -57.71 6.96 -13.56
N LEU A 268 -56.87 8.00 -13.59
CA LEU A 268 -56.23 8.58 -12.39
C LEU A 268 -56.52 10.08 -12.35
N GLY A 269 -57.63 10.43 -11.70
CA GLY A 269 -58.01 11.80 -11.39
C GLY A 269 -58.65 11.87 -10.01
N ARG A 270 -58.08 12.73 -9.16
CA ARG A 270 -58.31 12.93 -7.70
C ARG A 270 -57.70 11.84 -6.79
N ALA A 271 -57.17 12.20 -5.62
CA ALA A 271 -57.03 13.53 -5.01
C ALA A 271 -55.55 13.89 -4.82
N VAL A 272 -55.19 15.13 -5.16
CA VAL A 272 -53.90 15.75 -4.76
C VAL A 272 -54.28 16.93 -3.88
N THR A 273 -53.81 16.96 -2.65
CA THR A 273 -53.95 18.15 -1.81
C THR A 273 -52.79 19.09 -2.06
N SER A 274 -53.06 20.23 -2.69
CA SER A 274 -52.22 21.43 -2.53
C SER A 274 -52.44 22.02 -1.13
N ALA A 275 -51.96 21.30 -0.11
CA ALA A 275 -51.96 21.76 1.26
C ALA A 275 -51.07 23.01 1.38
N SER A 276 -51.56 24.05 2.06
CA SER A 276 -50.76 25.14 2.62
C SER A 276 -49.63 25.73 1.74
N GLY A 277 -49.90 25.94 0.45
CA GLY A 277 -48.99 26.64 -0.46
C GLY A 277 -47.75 25.85 -0.90
N VAL A 278 -47.75 24.52 -0.78
CA VAL A 278 -46.71 23.66 -1.40
C VAL A 278 -46.71 23.90 -2.92
N PRO A 279 -45.56 24.12 -3.57
CA PRO A 279 -45.49 24.51 -4.99
C PRO A 279 -45.80 23.36 -5.97
N VAL A 280 -45.88 22.13 -5.47
CA VAL A 280 -45.96 20.91 -6.29
C VAL A 280 -47.08 19.98 -5.79
N PRO A 281 -47.66 19.14 -6.67
CA PRO A 281 -48.48 18.01 -6.26
C PRO A 281 -47.75 17.09 -5.26
N VAL A 282 -48.37 16.80 -4.12
CA VAL A 282 -47.89 15.80 -3.15
C VAL A 282 -48.98 14.76 -2.89
N PHE A 283 -48.59 13.49 -2.94
CA PHE A 283 -49.37 12.36 -2.44
C PHE A 283 -49.24 12.34 -0.91
N SER A 284 -50.35 12.58 -0.21
CA SER A 284 -50.40 12.47 1.24
C SER A 284 -50.24 11.01 1.69
N ARG A 285 -49.99 10.79 2.98
CA ARG A 285 -49.93 9.44 3.57
C ARG A 285 -51.16 8.57 3.25
N ALA A 286 -52.35 9.18 3.20
CA ALA A 286 -53.57 8.49 2.80
C ALA A 286 -53.60 8.11 1.30
N ASP A 287 -53.03 8.94 0.43
CA ASP A 287 -53.03 8.74 -1.04
C ASP A 287 -52.08 7.62 -1.48
N TRP A 288 -50.93 7.45 -0.81
CA TRP A 288 -50.02 6.32 -1.04
C TRP A 288 -50.32 5.08 -0.18
N HIS A 289 -51.37 5.15 0.64
CA HIS A 289 -51.85 4.09 1.52
C HIS A 289 -50.85 3.67 2.61
N ALA A 290 -50.39 4.65 3.41
CA ALA A 290 -49.70 4.41 4.66
C ALA A 290 -50.55 3.56 5.61
N ASP A 291 -49.97 2.48 6.15
CA ASP A 291 -50.58 1.72 7.24
C ASP A 291 -50.20 2.36 8.57
N GLU A 292 -51.02 3.31 9.01
CA GLU A 292 -50.81 4.10 10.23
C GLU A 292 -50.84 3.26 11.52
N GLU A 293 -51.16 1.95 11.48
CA GLU A 293 -50.94 1.04 12.61
C GLU A 293 -49.44 0.87 12.95
N ASN A 294 -48.55 1.06 11.95
CA ASN A 294 -47.10 1.05 12.15
C ASN A 294 -46.56 2.39 12.71
N MET A 295 -47.40 3.42 12.80
CA MET A 295 -47.03 4.74 13.32
C MET A 295 -47.01 4.69 14.86
N THR A 296 -45.82 4.44 15.42
CA THR A 296 -45.57 4.42 16.87
C THR A 296 -44.69 5.58 17.35
N TRP A 297 -44.09 6.33 16.41
CA TRP A 297 -43.30 7.53 16.69
C TRP A 297 -44.19 8.68 17.19
N VAL A 298 -43.84 9.33 18.30
CA VAL A 298 -44.53 10.55 18.79
C VAL A 298 -44.00 11.79 18.06
N PRO A 299 -44.79 12.49 17.22
CA PRO A 299 -44.25 13.56 16.36
C PRO A 299 -43.72 14.75 17.16
N GLU A 300 -42.43 15.02 17.01
CA GLU A 300 -41.78 16.22 17.53
C GLU A 300 -41.65 17.27 16.42
N TYR A 301 -41.64 18.55 16.81
CA TYR A 301 -41.45 19.65 15.86
C TYR A 301 -40.30 20.55 16.32
N ALA A 302 -39.34 20.81 15.44
CA ALA A 302 -38.23 21.73 15.68
C ALA A 302 -38.39 23.04 14.88
N LYS A 303 -37.54 24.05 15.15
CA LYS A 303 -37.43 25.23 14.29
C LYS A 303 -36.77 24.82 12.97
N ALA A 304 -37.41 25.12 11.85
CA ALA A 304 -36.90 24.83 10.52
C ALA A 304 -35.70 25.74 10.16
N GLN A 305 -34.61 25.18 9.63
CA GLN A 305 -33.38 25.92 9.29
C GLN A 305 -32.68 25.44 8.00
N HIS A 306 -32.49 24.13 7.79
CA HIS A 306 -31.74 23.59 6.65
C HIS A 306 -32.48 22.43 5.96
N VAL A 307 -32.06 22.08 4.74
CA VAL A 307 -32.55 20.91 3.97
C VAL A 307 -31.40 19.94 3.76
N VAL A 308 -31.61 18.65 4.04
CA VAL A 308 -30.67 17.57 3.72
C VAL A 308 -31.23 16.75 2.56
N VAL A 309 -30.47 16.64 1.47
CA VAL A 309 -30.83 15.88 0.27
C VAL A 309 -30.17 14.49 0.33
N HIS A 310 -31.00 13.47 0.14
CA HIS A 310 -30.65 12.05 0.18
C HIS A 310 -30.95 11.40 -1.17
N HIS A 311 -30.43 10.18 -1.37
CA HIS A 311 -30.96 9.25 -2.36
C HIS A 311 -31.44 7.96 -1.67
N THR A 312 -31.89 6.97 -2.43
CA THR A 312 -31.99 5.57 -1.95
C THR A 312 -30.99 4.69 -2.72
N ALA A 313 -30.57 3.56 -2.18
CA ALA A 313 -29.68 2.66 -2.92
C ALA A 313 -30.45 1.79 -3.94
N GLY A 314 -29.73 1.10 -4.83
CA GLY A 314 -30.27 0.01 -5.66
C GLY A 314 -30.75 0.40 -7.07
N SER A 315 -31.98 0.02 -7.40
CA SER A 315 -32.47 -0.02 -8.79
C SER A 315 -33.20 1.25 -9.22
N ASN A 316 -32.70 1.85 -10.31
CA ASN A 316 -33.43 2.85 -11.08
C ASN A 316 -34.40 2.25 -12.10
N SER A 317 -34.70 0.94 -12.09
CA SER A 317 -35.53 0.28 -13.12
C SER A 317 -37.05 0.31 -12.86
N TYR A 318 -37.47 0.84 -11.70
CA TYR A 318 -38.88 0.92 -11.28
C TYR A 318 -39.74 1.81 -12.18
N THR A 319 -41.06 1.58 -12.17
CA THR A 319 -42.07 2.37 -12.90
C THR A 319 -42.81 3.35 -11.99
N ALA A 320 -43.43 4.39 -12.55
CA ALA A 320 -44.14 5.42 -11.79
C ALA A 320 -45.31 4.88 -10.94
N ASP A 321 -45.90 3.75 -11.33
CA ASP A 321 -46.95 3.07 -10.55
C ASP A 321 -46.38 2.25 -9.37
N GLN A 322 -45.06 1.96 -9.37
CA GLN A 322 -44.37 1.27 -8.27
C GLN A 322 -43.86 2.24 -7.19
N SER A 323 -43.74 3.55 -7.46
CA SER A 323 -43.21 4.54 -6.51
C SER A 323 -43.92 4.52 -5.16
N ALA A 324 -45.25 4.45 -5.13
CA ALA A 324 -46.02 4.33 -3.89
C ALA A 324 -45.78 2.99 -3.16
N SER A 325 -45.46 1.92 -3.88
CA SER A 325 -45.12 0.61 -3.30
C SER A 325 -43.73 0.60 -2.67
N ILE A 326 -42.78 1.30 -3.29
CA ILE A 326 -41.46 1.56 -2.72
C ILE A 326 -41.61 2.37 -1.43
N VAL A 327 -42.35 3.49 -1.45
CA VAL A 327 -42.58 4.32 -0.24
C VAL A 327 -43.22 3.52 0.91
N ARG A 328 -44.17 2.61 0.64
CA ARG A 328 -44.70 1.69 1.67
C ARG A 328 -43.66 0.70 2.19
N GLY A 329 -42.76 0.21 1.32
CA GLY A 329 -41.65 -0.65 1.71
C GLY A 329 -40.66 0.07 2.64
N ILE A 330 -40.21 1.26 2.24
CA ILE A 330 -39.32 2.12 3.04
C ILE A 330 -39.99 2.47 4.38
N TYR A 331 -41.28 2.78 4.38
CA TYR A 331 -42.03 3.05 5.61
C TYR A 331 -42.05 1.84 6.56
N TYR A 332 -42.33 0.64 6.07
CA TYR A 332 -42.32 -0.56 6.92
C TYR A 332 -40.92 -0.88 7.45
N TYR A 333 -39.90 -0.80 6.59
CA TYR A 333 -38.50 -1.04 6.97
C TYR A 333 -38.06 -0.09 8.08
N HIS A 334 -38.29 1.22 7.94
CA HIS A 334 -37.95 2.22 8.95
C HIS A 334 -38.82 2.11 10.21
N ALA A 335 -40.14 1.99 10.06
CA ALA A 335 -41.06 2.05 11.20
C ALA A 335 -41.06 0.76 12.03
N VAL A 336 -41.03 -0.40 11.38
CA VAL A 336 -41.16 -1.72 12.01
C VAL A 336 -39.81 -2.39 12.14
N THR A 337 -39.13 -2.70 11.03
CA THR A 337 -37.89 -3.50 11.03
C THR A 337 -36.75 -2.82 11.80
N LEU A 338 -36.47 -1.54 11.52
CA LEU A 338 -35.48 -0.75 12.26
C LEU A 338 -36.06 -0.13 13.55
N ASN A 339 -37.34 -0.37 13.87
CA ASN A 339 -38.01 0.06 15.09
C ASN A 339 -37.89 1.57 15.39
N TRP A 340 -37.94 2.41 14.36
CA TRP A 340 -38.02 3.87 14.57
C TRP A 340 -39.44 4.30 14.93
N GLY A 341 -40.44 3.63 14.36
CA GLY A 341 -41.86 3.92 14.54
C GLY A 341 -42.49 4.92 13.56
N ASP A 342 -41.71 5.52 12.64
CA ASP A 342 -42.22 6.17 11.41
C ASP A 342 -41.06 6.43 10.41
N ILE A 343 -41.38 6.61 9.12
CA ILE A 343 -40.43 6.73 8.00
C ILE A 343 -39.43 7.88 8.16
N GLY A 344 -38.13 7.59 7.95
CA GLY A 344 -37.00 8.51 8.08
C GLY A 344 -37.23 9.93 7.54
N TYR A 345 -37.44 10.03 6.23
CA TYR A 345 -37.50 11.26 5.44
C TYR A 345 -38.82 12.02 5.57
N ASN A 346 -38.76 13.36 5.47
CA ASN A 346 -39.96 14.20 5.44
C ASN A 346 -40.71 14.08 4.11
N LEU A 347 -39.96 14.06 3.00
CA LEU A 347 -40.50 13.94 1.65
C LEU A 347 -39.67 12.96 0.84
N LEU A 348 -40.33 12.21 -0.05
CA LEU A 348 -39.66 11.35 -1.04
C LEU A 348 -40.07 11.79 -2.45
N VAL A 349 -39.11 11.87 -3.36
CA VAL A 349 -39.29 12.36 -4.74
C VAL A 349 -38.78 11.32 -5.72
N ASP A 350 -39.67 10.77 -6.54
CA ASP A 350 -39.29 9.80 -7.56
C ASP A 350 -38.68 10.45 -8.82
N LYS A 351 -38.03 9.65 -9.66
CA LYS A 351 -37.43 10.09 -10.93
C LYS A 351 -38.44 10.61 -11.97
N TYR A 352 -39.74 10.47 -11.73
CA TYR A 352 -40.84 10.98 -12.56
C TYR A 352 -41.40 12.32 -12.04
N GLY A 353 -40.93 12.79 -10.87
CA GLY A 353 -41.40 14.01 -10.22
C GLY A 353 -42.68 13.82 -9.40
N GLN A 354 -43.04 12.59 -9.04
CA GLN A 354 -44.04 12.33 -7.99
C GLN A 354 -43.42 12.60 -6.62
N VAL A 355 -44.16 13.30 -5.75
CA VAL A 355 -43.71 13.66 -4.40
C VAL A 355 -44.63 13.00 -3.39
N PHE A 356 -44.06 12.36 -2.38
CA PHE A 356 -44.78 11.67 -1.31
C PHE A 356 -44.50 12.33 0.04
N GLU A 357 -45.54 12.54 0.84
CA GLU A 357 -45.39 12.88 2.25
C GLU A 357 -44.88 11.64 3.00
N GLY A 358 -43.63 11.69 3.48
CA GLY A 358 -43.05 10.66 4.33
C GLY A 358 -43.46 10.86 5.79
N ARG A 359 -42.55 11.39 6.60
CA ARG A 359 -42.70 11.63 8.05
C ARG A 359 -44.04 12.28 8.37
N TYR A 360 -44.81 11.64 9.26
CA TYR A 360 -46.12 12.11 9.67
C TYR A 360 -46.06 13.55 10.21
N GLY A 361 -46.96 14.40 9.72
CA GLY A 361 -47.06 15.79 10.13
C GLY A 361 -46.13 16.76 9.39
N THR A 362 -45.42 16.31 8.36
CA THR A 362 -44.58 17.17 7.50
C THR A 362 -45.40 18.28 6.84
N LEU A 363 -46.49 17.94 6.12
CA LEU A 363 -47.31 18.94 5.41
C LEU A 363 -48.17 19.78 6.37
N SER A 364 -48.56 19.22 7.52
CA SER A 364 -49.40 19.89 8.53
C SER A 364 -48.62 20.68 9.58
N SER A 365 -47.28 20.74 9.48
CA SER A 365 -46.45 21.46 10.43
C SER A 365 -46.77 22.98 10.46
N ALA A 366 -46.49 23.66 11.57
CA ALA A 366 -46.64 25.12 11.64
C ALA A 366 -45.52 25.83 10.86
N ALA A 367 -45.80 27.03 10.30
CA ALA A 367 -44.75 27.85 9.67
C ALA A 367 -43.61 28.15 10.68
N GLY A 368 -42.37 28.21 10.18
CA GLY A 368 -41.17 28.27 11.02
C GLY A 368 -40.78 26.95 11.70
N ARG A 369 -41.53 25.85 11.50
CA ARG A 369 -41.26 24.54 12.12
C ARG A 369 -41.31 23.39 11.11
N MET A 370 -40.61 22.31 11.46
CA MET A 370 -40.64 21.03 10.74
C MET A 370 -40.88 19.88 11.70
N ALA A 371 -41.53 18.81 11.23
CA ALA A 371 -41.56 17.53 11.93
C ALA A 371 -40.15 16.94 11.96
N VAL A 372 -39.62 16.64 13.14
CA VAL A 372 -38.26 16.13 13.32
C VAL A 372 -38.15 14.78 12.61
N GLY A 373 -37.15 14.68 11.74
CA GLY A 373 -36.90 13.48 10.94
C GLY A 373 -36.15 12.38 11.71
N GLY A 374 -35.82 11.36 10.95
CA GLY A 374 -34.95 10.25 11.33
C GLY A 374 -34.19 9.84 10.08
N HIS A 375 -33.52 10.80 9.46
CA HIS A 375 -32.90 10.67 8.13
C HIS A 375 -31.42 11.06 8.12
N ALA A 376 -30.90 11.68 9.18
CA ALA A 376 -29.50 12.04 9.32
C ALA A 376 -29.15 12.13 10.81
N ARG A 377 -28.35 11.19 11.32
CA ARG A 377 -27.94 11.17 12.73
C ARG A 377 -27.31 12.52 13.12
N GLY A 378 -27.55 12.92 14.36
CA GLY A 378 -27.01 14.17 14.90
C GLY A 378 -27.60 15.48 14.36
N VAL A 379 -28.27 15.49 13.20
CA VAL A 379 -28.83 16.70 12.56
C VAL A 379 -30.30 16.59 12.14
N ASN A 380 -31.02 15.54 12.58
CA ASN A 380 -32.49 15.42 12.44
C ASN A 380 -33.26 16.63 13.00
N THR A 381 -32.82 17.22 14.13
CA THR A 381 -33.47 18.40 14.71
C THR A 381 -33.27 19.63 13.83
N GLY A 382 -34.37 20.15 13.29
CA GLY A 382 -34.42 21.47 12.64
C GLY A 382 -34.09 21.47 11.14
N THR A 383 -33.82 20.29 10.58
CA THR A 383 -33.66 20.09 9.16
C THR A 383 -34.91 19.48 8.52
N MET A 384 -34.95 19.43 7.19
CA MET A 384 -35.93 18.66 6.42
C MET A 384 -35.19 17.69 5.50
N GLY A 385 -35.46 16.39 5.63
CA GLY A 385 -34.91 15.36 4.75
C GLY A 385 -35.77 15.16 3.51
N ILE A 386 -35.20 15.38 2.32
CA ILE A 386 -35.80 14.99 1.04
C ILE A 386 -35.00 13.82 0.47
N SER A 387 -35.62 12.66 0.26
CA SER A 387 -34.97 11.52 -0.42
C SER A 387 -35.38 11.43 -1.88
N MET A 388 -34.39 11.36 -2.76
CA MET A 388 -34.54 11.08 -4.18
C MET A 388 -34.60 9.56 -4.38
N ILE A 389 -35.76 9.01 -4.71
CA ILE A 389 -35.93 7.56 -4.88
C ILE A 389 -35.14 7.11 -6.12
N GLY A 390 -34.08 6.34 -5.92
CA GLY A 390 -33.16 5.84 -6.93
C GLY A 390 -31.68 6.07 -6.59
N ASP A 391 -30.80 5.24 -7.13
CA ASP A 391 -29.34 5.34 -6.95
C ASP A 391 -28.74 6.35 -7.94
N TYR A 392 -28.14 7.43 -7.41
CA TYR A 392 -27.48 8.48 -8.21
C TYR A 392 -25.96 8.53 -8.01
N SER A 393 -25.35 7.41 -7.63
CA SER A 393 -23.89 7.27 -7.57
C SER A 393 -23.28 7.37 -8.96
N SER A 394 -23.86 6.66 -9.94
CA SER A 394 -23.41 6.65 -11.34
C SER A 394 -24.45 7.13 -12.36
N ALA A 395 -25.75 7.05 -12.06
CA ALA A 395 -26.83 7.51 -12.92
C ALA A 395 -27.18 8.99 -12.68
N GLU A 396 -27.46 9.75 -13.73
CA GLU A 396 -27.90 11.15 -13.59
C GLU A 396 -29.36 11.23 -13.08
N PRO A 397 -29.65 12.07 -12.08
CA PRO A 397 -31.02 12.45 -11.72
C PRO A 397 -31.77 13.04 -12.90
N THR A 398 -33.08 12.82 -12.97
CA THR A 398 -33.89 13.45 -14.01
C THR A 398 -34.10 14.94 -13.71
N ALA A 399 -34.17 15.77 -14.76
CA ALA A 399 -34.40 17.21 -14.58
C ALA A 399 -35.67 17.49 -13.75
N VAL A 400 -36.75 16.75 -13.99
CA VAL A 400 -38.01 16.90 -13.22
C VAL A 400 -37.84 16.54 -11.75
N GLN A 401 -37.01 15.56 -11.39
CA GLN A 401 -36.75 15.22 -10.00
C GLN A 401 -35.93 16.32 -9.31
N LEU A 402 -34.89 16.85 -9.97
CA LEU A 402 -34.11 17.99 -9.48
C LEU A 402 -34.98 19.24 -9.30
N ASP A 403 -35.87 19.52 -10.25
CA ASP A 403 -36.85 20.61 -10.16
C ASP A 403 -37.75 20.44 -8.94
N ARG A 404 -38.34 19.26 -8.72
CA ARG A 404 -39.19 19.00 -7.55
C ARG A 404 -38.43 19.12 -6.22
N VAL A 405 -37.23 18.56 -6.11
CA VAL A 405 -36.40 18.67 -4.90
C VAL A 405 -36.07 20.13 -4.59
N GLY A 406 -35.68 20.91 -5.61
CA GLY A 406 -35.40 22.34 -5.45
C GLY A 406 -36.63 23.17 -5.11
N GLU A 407 -37.76 22.94 -5.76
CA GLU A 407 -39.04 23.61 -5.47
C GLU A 407 -39.50 23.36 -4.02
N LEU A 408 -39.38 22.11 -3.55
CA LEU A 408 -39.72 21.73 -2.17
C LEU A 408 -38.75 22.33 -1.14
N ALA A 409 -37.45 22.31 -1.43
CA ALA A 409 -36.44 22.94 -0.58
C ALA A 409 -36.66 24.45 -0.46
N GLY A 410 -36.93 25.14 -1.57
CA GLY A 410 -37.26 26.57 -1.57
C GLY A 410 -38.53 26.87 -0.76
N TRP A 411 -39.60 26.11 -0.97
CA TRP A 411 -40.86 26.28 -0.23
C TRP A 411 -40.66 26.13 1.27
N PHE A 412 -39.88 25.13 1.67
CA PHE A 412 -39.52 24.89 3.05
C PHE A 412 -38.73 26.07 3.64
N LEU A 413 -37.66 26.51 2.99
CA LEU A 413 -36.81 27.61 3.46
C LEU A 413 -37.58 28.94 3.55
N GLN A 414 -38.42 29.25 2.55
CA GLN A 414 -39.33 30.39 2.57
C GLN A 414 -40.27 30.34 3.78
N ARG A 415 -40.88 29.18 4.04
CA ARG A 415 -41.79 28.93 5.16
C ARG A 415 -41.07 28.83 6.52
N ALA A 416 -39.77 28.56 6.52
CA ALA A 416 -38.89 28.63 7.68
C ALA A 416 -38.47 30.06 8.04
N GLY A 417 -38.60 31.01 7.10
CA GLY A 417 -38.10 32.38 7.25
C GLY A 417 -36.59 32.51 6.98
N VAL A 418 -36.02 31.54 6.26
CA VAL A 418 -34.63 31.62 5.76
C VAL A 418 -34.63 32.52 4.51
N PRO A 419 -33.75 33.53 4.40
CA PRO A 419 -33.84 34.54 3.35
C PRO A 419 -33.16 34.17 2.02
N ASP A 420 -32.27 33.18 2.02
CA ASP A 420 -31.37 32.86 0.90
C ASP A 420 -31.09 31.34 0.88
N ALA A 421 -31.37 30.67 -0.26
CA ALA A 421 -31.09 29.25 -0.49
C ALA A 421 -29.68 28.98 -1.05
N LEU A 422 -28.96 30.02 -1.47
CA LEU A 422 -27.55 29.94 -1.88
C LEU A 422 -26.61 30.17 -0.68
N GLY A 423 -27.12 30.77 0.39
CA GLY A 423 -26.37 31.09 1.61
C GLY A 423 -26.18 29.92 2.57
N SER A 424 -25.31 30.14 3.56
CA SER A 424 -25.03 29.24 4.67
C SER A 424 -25.63 29.73 5.99
N SER A 425 -25.83 28.82 6.94
CA SER A 425 -26.07 29.18 8.34
C SER A 425 -25.57 28.09 9.30
N GLY A 426 -25.33 28.46 10.56
CA GLY A 426 -24.88 27.54 11.61
C GLY A 426 -25.84 26.38 11.87
N LEU A 427 -25.36 25.15 11.68
CA LEU A 427 -26.03 23.89 12.02
C LEU A 427 -25.37 23.28 13.26
N THR A 428 -26.15 22.94 14.29
CA THR A 428 -25.63 22.36 15.55
C THR A 428 -25.75 20.84 15.53
N PHE A 429 -24.61 20.16 15.58
CA PHE A 429 -24.48 18.70 15.59
C PHE A 429 -24.69 18.17 17.01
N ARG A 430 -25.52 17.15 17.16
CA ARG A 430 -25.77 16.52 18.47
C ARG A 430 -24.90 15.30 18.73
N THR A 431 -24.61 14.51 17.71
CA THR A 431 -23.57 13.47 17.66
C THR A 431 -23.55 12.90 16.25
N THR A 432 -22.39 12.91 15.61
CA THR A 432 -22.13 12.24 14.31
C THR A 432 -20.73 11.66 14.36
N GLU A 433 -20.42 10.84 13.37
CA GLU A 433 -19.11 10.24 13.13
C GLU A 433 -18.10 11.31 12.69
N ARG A 434 -18.54 12.26 11.86
CA ARG A 434 -17.71 13.36 11.29
C ARG A 434 -17.57 14.59 12.19
N TYR A 435 -18.59 14.89 13.02
CA TYR A 435 -18.63 16.08 13.89
C TYR A 435 -19.02 15.77 15.35
N PRO A 436 -18.23 16.20 16.35
CA PRO A 436 -18.51 15.99 17.77
C PRO A 436 -19.79 16.69 18.28
N ALA A 437 -20.35 16.10 19.33
CA ALA A 437 -21.55 16.58 20.02
C ALA A 437 -21.41 18.04 20.51
N GLY A 438 -22.40 18.87 20.16
CA GLY A 438 -22.49 20.28 20.52
C GLY A 438 -21.73 21.24 19.60
N GLN A 439 -20.97 20.74 18.61
CA GLN A 439 -20.33 21.60 17.62
C GLN A 439 -21.40 22.31 16.77
N THR A 440 -21.15 23.58 16.42
CA THR A 440 -21.92 24.28 15.40
C THR A 440 -21.00 24.65 14.25
N VAL A 441 -21.33 24.22 13.04
CA VAL A 441 -20.56 24.49 11.80
C VAL A 441 -21.43 25.32 10.88
N ASP A 442 -20.84 26.30 10.18
CA ASP A 442 -21.57 27.07 9.16
C ASP A 442 -21.71 26.21 7.90
N MET A 443 -22.95 25.83 7.57
CA MET A 443 -23.26 24.88 6.51
C MET A 443 -24.22 25.50 5.49
N PRO A 444 -24.15 25.14 4.19
CA PRO A 444 -25.13 25.54 3.19
C PRO A 444 -26.56 25.25 3.64
N THR A 445 -27.49 26.18 3.43
CA THR A 445 -28.91 26.01 3.82
C THR A 445 -29.60 24.82 3.14
N ILE A 446 -29.06 24.36 2.00
CA ILE A 446 -29.38 23.09 1.35
C ILE A 446 -28.08 22.31 1.19
N LEU A 447 -27.99 21.15 1.83
CA LEU A 447 -26.81 20.29 1.93
C LEU A 447 -27.13 18.85 1.54
N ALA A 448 -26.10 18.07 1.25
CA ALA A 448 -26.17 16.64 1.00
C ALA A 448 -26.02 15.84 2.29
N HIS A 449 -26.37 14.54 2.29
CA HIS A 449 -26.16 13.71 3.49
C HIS A 449 -24.65 13.54 3.81
N ARG A 450 -23.82 13.33 2.79
CA ARG A 450 -22.35 13.28 2.91
C ARG A 450 -21.69 14.55 3.48
N ASP A 451 -22.41 15.67 3.54
CA ASP A 451 -21.91 16.92 4.17
C ASP A 451 -21.94 16.84 5.71
N VAL A 452 -22.66 15.85 6.28
CA VAL A 452 -22.92 15.73 7.73
C VAL A 452 -22.63 14.34 8.33
N GLY A 453 -22.53 13.29 7.50
CA GLY A 453 -22.19 11.92 7.90
C GLY A 453 -21.21 11.25 6.92
N TYR A 454 -20.64 10.10 7.29
CA TYR A 454 -19.83 9.29 6.38
C TYR A 454 -20.72 8.32 5.62
N THR A 455 -21.37 8.82 4.56
CA THR A 455 -22.20 8.03 3.64
C THR A 455 -22.01 8.48 2.19
N ALA A 456 -22.16 7.57 1.23
CA ALA A 456 -22.21 7.91 -0.18
C ALA A 456 -23.41 8.83 -0.56
N CYS A 457 -24.47 8.94 0.24
CA CYS A 457 -25.67 9.71 -0.10
C CYS A 457 -25.41 11.22 -0.35
N PRO A 458 -25.98 11.87 -1.41
CA PRO A 458 -26.95 11.38 -2.39
C PRO A 458 -26.32 10.81 -3.68
N GLY A 459 -25.08 10.33 -3.64
CA GLY A 459 -24.35 9.79 -4.79
C GLY A 459 -23.72 10.87 -5.66
N GLY A 460 -22.59 10.55 -6.30
CA GLY A 460 -21.75 11.52 -7.03
C GLY A 460 -22.49 12.35 -8.08
N ARG A 461 -23.40 11.74 -8.85
CA ARG A 461 -24.17 12.45 -9.88
C ARG A 461 -25.18 13.42 -9.30
N ALA A 462 -25.88 13.09 -8.21
CA ALA A 462 -26.77 14.06 -7.56
C ALA A 462 -25.99 15.12 -6.78
N TYR A 463 -24.87 14.74 -6.14
CA TYR A 463 -24.00 15.67 -5.42
C TYR A 463 -23.47 16.78 -6.35
N ALA A 464 -23.03 16.42 -7.56
CA ALA A 464 -22.65 17.38 -8.61
C ALA A 464 -23.79 18.34 -9.05
N ARG A 465 -25.05 18.04 -8.73
CA ARG A 465 -26.22 18.88 -9.02
C ARG A 465 -26.72 19.70 -7.82
N MET A 466 -26.08 19.63 -6.65
CA MET A 466 -26.49 20.40 -5.46
C MET A 466 -26.50 21.92 -5.70
N GLY A 467 -25.59 22.44 -6.54
CA GLY A 467 -25.62 23.84 -6.99
C GLY A 467 -26.89 24.18 -7.81
N GLN A 468 -27.34 23.28 -8.68
CA GLN A 468 -28.57 23.44 -9.46
C GLN A 468 -29.81 23.39 -8.55
N ILE A 469 -29.87 22.47 -7.58
CA ILE A 469 -30.95 22.38 -6.59
C ILE A 469 -31.06 23.68 -5.79
N ARG A 470 -29.94 24.23 -5.31
CA ARG A 470 -29.87 25.54 -4.62
C ARG A 470 -30.41 26.68 -5.49
N GLN A 471 -30.06 26.72 -6.78
CA GLN A 471 -30.59 27.73 -7.71
C GLN A 471 -32.10 27.57 -7.98
N ILE A 472 -32.62 26.35 -8.10
CA ILE A 472 -34.06 26.09 -8.25
C ILE A 472 -34.81 26.56 -7.00
N ALA A 473 -34.32 26.22 -5.82
CA ALA A 473 -34.87 26.66 -4.54
C ALA A 473 -34.89 28.19 -4.42
N GLN A 474 -33.81 28.87 -4.81
CA GLN A 474 -33.75 30.33 -4.80
C GLN A 474 -34.79 30.96 -5.76
N ARG A 475 -34.98 30.39 -6.95
CA ARG A 475 -36.02 30.85 -7.89
C ARG A 475 -37.44 30.68 -7.33
N GLN A 476 -37.71 29.55 -6.66
CA GLN A 476 -38.97 29.32 -5.97
C GLN A 476 -39.19 30.35 -4.85
N MET A 477 -38.17 30.62 -4.03
CA MET A 477 -38.25 31.54 -2.90
C MET A 477 -38.51 32.99 -3.32
N SER A 478 -37.93 33.42 -4.44
CA SER A 478 -38.20 34.72 -5.08
C SER A 478 -39.58 34.81 -5.75
N GLY A 479 -40.38 33.74 -5.76
CA GLY A 479 -41.68 33.71 -6.42
C GLY A 479 -41.62 33.77 -7.96
N SER A 480 -40.42 33.55 -8.53
CA SER A 480 -40.21 33.53 -9.97
C SER A 480 -40.66 32.19 -10.53
N THR A 481 -41.97 31.99 -10.67
CA THR A 481 -42.55 30.84 -11.39
C THR A 481 -42.16 30.94 -12.87
N GLY A 482 -41.02 30.34 -13.22
CA GLY A 482 -40.46 30.26 -14.56
C GLY A 482 -41.28 29.34 -15.47
N SER A 483 -42.55 29.69 -15.70
CA SER A 483 -43.41 29.01 -16.66
C SER A 483 -43.26 29.71 -18.00
N THR A 484 -42.61 29.00 -18.91
CA THR A 484 -42.46 29.37 -20.33
C THR A 484 -43.81 29.56 -21.03
N ASN A 485 -44.43 30.74 -20.89
CA ASN A 485 -45.22 31.29 -21.97
C ASN A 485 -45.41 32.80 -21.96
N THR A 486 -45.35 33.37 -23.16
CA THR A 486 -45.56 34.79 -23.42
C THR A 486 -47.02 35.17 -23.31
N ARG A 487 -47.32 36.25 -22.57
CA ARG A 487 -48.17 37.40 -22.99
C ARG A 487 -48.53 38.31 -21.82
N SER A 488 -48.07 39.55 -21.89
CA SER A 488 -48.93 40.69 -21.59
C SER A 488 -48.71 41.78 -22.63
N ASN A 489 -49.63 41.84 -23.61
CA ASN A 489 -49.65 42.94 -24.58
C ASN A 489 -50.13 44.21 -23.89
N HIS A 490 -49.31 45.27 -23.92
CA HIS A 490 -49.78 46.63 -24.20
C HIS A 490 -48.66 47.43 -24.91
N VAL A 491 -48.68 47.38 -26.24
CA VAL A 491 -47.95 48.32 -27.11
C VAL A 491 -48.97 49.22 -27.80
N PRO A 492 -48.74 50.53 -27.83
CA PRO A 492 -49.20 51.36 -28.93
C PRO A 492 -48.07 52.22 -29.54
N PRO A 493 -48.08 52.51 -30.86
CA PRO A 493 -48.67 51.75 -31.96
C PRO A 493 -47.63 51.41 -33.07
N SER A 494 -48.06 50.58 -34.01
CA SER A 494 -47.34 50.11 -35.19
C SER A 494 -46.50 51.15 -35.96
N VAL A 495 -45.23 50.81 -36.24
CA VAL A 495 -44.58 51.13 -37.53
C VAL A 495 -43.76 49.91 -37.96
N LYS A 496 -43.93 49.47 -39.22
CA LYS A 496 -42.90 48.68 -39.91
C LYS A 496 -41.69 49.58 -40.14
N GLU A 497 -40.78 49.66 -39.17
CA GLU A 497 -39.53 50.36 -39.38
C GLU A 497 -38.78 49.62 -40.50
N SER A 498 -38.59 50.26 -41.65
CA SER A 498 -37.72 49.66 -42.66
C SER A 498 -36.30 49.61 -42.08
N VAL A 499 -35.53 48.55 -42.33
CA VAL A 499 -34.15 48.43 -41.84
C VAL A 499 -33.30 49.65 -42.24
N ARG A 500 -33.60 50.22 -43.42
CA ARG A 500 -33.06 51.49 -43.91
C ARG A 500 -33.39 52.69 -43.01
N SER A 501 -34.60 52.75 -42.46
CA SER A 501 -35.03 53.80 -41.52
C SER A 501 -34.36 53.65 -40.15
N ALA A 502 -34.22 52.42 -39.64
CA ALA A 502 -33.48 52.15 -38.40
C ALA A 502 -32.00 52.56 -38.52
N LEU A 503 -31.32 52.13 -39.59
CA LEU A 503 -29.93 52.50 -39.89
C LEU A 503 -29.77 54.02 -40.09
N ALA A 504 -30.69 54.67 -40.80
CA ALA A 504 -30.67 56.12 -40.99
C ALA A 504 -30.87 56.90 -39.68
N ARG A 505 -31.79 56.48 -38.81
CA ARG A 505 -31.99 57.09 -37.49
C ARG A 505 -30.78 56.90 -36.58
N PHE A 506 -30.18 55.70 -36.57
CA PHE A 506 -28.95 55.44 -35.84
C PHE A 506 -27.79 56.33 -36.33
N ALA A 507 -27.60 56.43 -37.65
CA ALA A 507 -26.56 57.26 -38.24
C ALA A 507 -26.77 58.76 -38.02
N ALA A 508 -28.02 59.24 -37.96
CA ALA A 508 -28.31 60.62 -37.61
C ALA A 508 -27.98 60.93 -36.13
N ALA A 509 -28.39 60.04 -35.21
CA ALA A 509 -28.12 60.18 -33.78
C ALA A 509 -26.63 60.05 -33.43
N HIS A 510 -25.88 59.22 -34.15
CA HIS A 510 -24.47 58.92 -33.89
C HIS A 510 -23.54 59.40 -35.03
N SER A 511 -23.91 60.48 -35.71
CA SER A 511 -23.22 60.97 -36.92
C SER A 511 -21.71 61.21 -36.76
N ALA A 512 -21.27 61.66 -35.58
CA ALA A 512 -19.84 61.80 -35.25
C ALA A 512 -19.11 60.46 -35.06
N MET A 513 -19.81 59.44 -34.55
CA MET A 513 -19.27 58.09 -34.35
C MET A 513 -19.13 57.35 -35.68
N VAL A 514 -20.18 57.35 -36.50
CA VAL A 514 -20.23 56.54 -37.73
C VAL A 514 -19.59 57.21 -38.94
N GLY A 515 -19.65 58.54 -39.03
CA GLY A 515 -19.20 59.31 -40.18
C GLY A 515 -20.16 59.25 -41.38
N GLY A 516 -19.70 59.70 -42.56
CA GLY A 516 -20.54 59.70 -43.77
C GLY A 516 -20.89 58.30 -44.26
N ALA A 517 -22.10 58.11 -44.81
CA ALA A 517 -22.50 56.82 -45.38
C ALA A 517 -21.66 56.48 -46.63
N ALA A 518 -20.99 55.33 -46.60
CA ALA A 518 -20.15 54.81 -47.68
C ALA A 518 -20.88 53.79 -48.57
N SER A 519 -21.97 53.19 -48.08
CA SER A 519 -22.90 52.37 -48.87
C SER A 519 -24.36 52.70 -48.54
N GLY A 520 -25.29 52.19 -49.33
CA GLY A 520 -26.67 51.96 -48.86
C GLY A 520 -26.75 50.73 -47.96
N PRO A 521 -27.89 50.47 -47.29
CA PRO A 521 -28.14 49.21 -46.60
C PRO A 521 -28.10 48.01 -47.55
N VAL A 522 -27.35 46.98 -47.16
CA VAL A 522 -27.17 45.72 -47.87
C VAL A 522 -27.75 44.59 -47.00
N PRO A 523 -28.73 43.80 -47.48
CA PRO A 523 -29.18 42.61 -46.77
C PRO A 523 -28.04 41.60 -46.58
N SER A 524 -28.01 40.93 -45.43
CA SER A 524 -27.06 39.86 -45.11
C SER A 524 -27.73 38.92 -44.12
N GLY A 525 -27.59 37.60 -44.30
CA GLY A 525 -28.19 36.58 -43.44
C GLY A 525 -29.60 36.91 -42.92
N LYS A 526 -29.72 36.97 -41.59
CA LYS A 526 -30.93 37.31 -40.81
C LYS A 526 -31.13 38.82 -40.55
N GLY A 527 -30.46 39.69 -41.30
CA GLY A 527 -30.40 41.12 -41.03
C GLY A 527 -29.95 41.97 -42.23
N ALA A 528 -29.26 43.07 -41.94
CA ALA A 528 -28.62 43.91 -42.95
C ALA A 528 -27.43 44.66 -42.35
N TYR A 529 -26.58 45.24 -43.20
CA TYR A 529 -25.55 46.17 -42.76
C TYR A 529 -25.46 47.40 -43.66
N GLN A 530 -24.89 48.49 -43.16
CA GLN A 530 -24.54 49.66 -43.95
C GLN A 530 -23.14 50.14 -43.57
N ARG A 531 -22.29 50.36 -44.59
CA ARG A 531 -20.93 50.87 -44.40
C ARG A 531 -20.96 52.39 -44.25
N PHE A 532 -20.18 52.89 -43.30
CA PHE A 532 -19.94 54.32 -43.06
C PHE A 532 -18.43 54.58 -43.04
N ALA A 533 -18.03 55.85 -43.00
CA ALA A 533 -16.63 56.25 -43.08
C ALA A 533 -15.76 55.72 -41.93
N HIS A 534 -16.32 55.47 -40.75
CA HIS A 534 -15.58 55.02 -39.56
C HIS A 534 -15.87 53.56 -39.15
N GLY A 535 -16.66 52.81 -39.92
CA GLY A 535 -17.06 51.45 -39.58
C GLY A 535 -18.34 50.99 -40.26
N VAL A 536 -18.96 49.93 -39.74
CA VAL A 536 -20.18 49.34 -40.31
C VAL A 536 -21.25 49.23 -39.24
N ALA A 537 -22.45 49.74 -39.54
CA ALA A 537 -23.63 49.53 -38.72
C ALA A 537 -24.35 48.26 -39.20
N TYR A 538 -24.46 47.27 -38.33
CA TYR A 538 -25.21 46.04 -38.52
C TYR A 538 -26.57 46.17 -37.88
N TRP A 539 -27.59 45.61 -38.52
CA TRP A 539 -28.93 45.49 -37.96
C TRP A 539 -29.34 44.03 -37.92
N SER A 540 -29.84 43.58 -36.77
CA SER A 540 -30.56 42.33 -36.61
C SER A 540 -31.93 42.60 -35.97
N GLU A 541 -32.85 41.64 -36.09
CA GLU A 541 -34.18 41.74 -35.47
C GLU A 541 -34.11 41.65 -33.93
N SER A 542 -33.14 40.91 -33.38
CA SER A 542 -32.96 40.69 -31.94
C SER A 542 -32.16 41.80 -31.25
N THR A 543 -31.19 42.42 -31.92
CA THR A 543 -30.23 43.37 -31.29
C THR A 543 -30.36 44.82 -31.79
N GLY A 544 -31.20 45.08 -32.79
CA GLY A 544 -31.33 46.41 -33.39
C GLY A 544 -30.08 46.82 -34.16
N VAL A 545 -29.79 48.13 -34.24
CA VAL A 545 -28.58 48.63 -34.92
C VAL A 545 -27.40 48.67 -33.95
N GLN A 546 -26.34 47.90 -34.26
CA GLN A 546 -25.06 47.88 -33.54
C GLN A 546 -23.93 48.30 -34.48
N PHE A 547 -22.99 49.11 -34.00
CA PHE A 547 -21.89 49.63 -34.82
C PHE A 547 -20.56 48.93 -34.50
N VAL A 548 -19.87 48.44 -35.53
CA VAL A 548 -18.53 47.87 -35.43
C VAL A 548 -17.56 48.79 -36.16
N GLY A 549 -16.70 49.47 -35.39
CA GLY A 549 -15.64 50.34 -35.89
C GLY A 549 -14.26 49.67 -35.82
N GLU A 550 -13.24 50.38 -36.27
CA GLU A 550 -11.85 49.91 -36.13
C GLU A 550 -11.34 50.06 -34.69
N PRO A 551 -10.47 49.15 -34.19
CA PRO A 551 -9.82 48.04 -34.91
C PRO A 551 -10.64 46.74 -34.99
N VAL A 552 -11.82 46.68 -34.37
CA VAL A 552 -12.63 45.44 -34.28
C VAL A 552 -13.11 45.00 -35.65
N LEU A 553 -13.54 45.92 -36.50
CA LEU A 553 -14.09 45.61 -37.83
C LEU A 553 -13.10 44.88 -38.74
N SER A 554 -11.83 45.33 -38.79
CA SER A 554 -10.79 44.65 -39.56
C SER A 554 -10.40 43.31 -38.95
N ALA A 555 -10.28 43.22 -37.62
CA ALA A 555 -9.92 41.98 -36.94
C ALA A 555 -11.00 40.90 -37.08
N TRP A 556 -12.28 41.26 -36.88
CA TRP A 556 -13.45 40.40 -37.04
C TRP A 556 -13.65 39.92 -38.49
N GLY A 557 -13.11 40.67 -39.47
CA GLY A 557 -13.05 40.22 -40.86
C GLY A 557 -12.21 38.97 -41.08
N GLY A 558 -11.20 38.73 -40.23
CA GLY A 558 -10.47 37.46 -40.19
C GLY A 558 -11.32 36.27 -39.73
N HIS A 559 -12.45 36.53 -39.07
CA HIS A 559 -13.40 35.56 -38.54
C HIS A 559 -14.70 35.48 -39.38
N GLY A 560 -14.73 36.05 -40.60
CA GLY A 560 -15.86 35.97 -41.51
C GLY A 560 -16.99 37.00 -41.30
N TRP A 561 -16.76 38.01 -40.44
CA TRP A 561 -17.80 38.97 -40.01
C TRP A 561 -19.08 38.26 -39.51
N GLN A 562 -20.26 38.79 -39.85
CA GLN A 562 -21.58 38.34 -39.38
C GLN A 562 -21.99 36.93 -39.87
N ASP A 563 -21.30 36.42 -40.89
CA ASP A 563 -21.56 35.10 -41.47
C ASP A 563 -20.56 34.03 -40.97
N GLY A 564 -19.66 34.40 -40.05
CA GLY A 564 -18.68 33.50 -39.42
C GLY A 564 -18.89 33.29 -37.92
N GLU A 565 -17.89 32.71 -37.25
CA GLU A 565 -18.06 32.03 -35.95
C GLU A 565 -18.56 32.92 -34.80
N MET A 566 -18.39 34.24 -34.87
CA MET A 566 -18.81 35.17 -33.83
C MET A 566 -20.30 35.55 -33.92
N GLY A 567 -20.93 35.41 -35.09
CA GLY A 567 -22.29 35.91 -35.35
C GLY A 567 -22.41 37.44 -35.35
N TYR A 568 -23.63 37.98 -35.31
CA TYR A 568 -23.86 39.43 -35.37
C TYR A 568 -23.36 40.16 -34.11
N PRO A 569 -23.00 41.45 -34.20
CA PRO A 569 -22.74 42.26 -33.01
C PRO A 569 -24.02 42.44 -32.18
N VAL A 570 -23.88 42.26 -30.87
CA VAL A 570 -24.92 42.44 -29.85
C VAL A 570 -24.76 43.78 -29.13
N SER A 571 -23.54 44.31 -29.03
CA SER A 571 -23.28 45.64 -28.47
C SER A 571 -22.44 46.54 -29.39
N GLY A 572 -22.49 47.85 -29.18
CA GLY A 572 -21.71 48.86 -29.92
C GLY A 572 -20.28 49.10 -29.39
N GLY A 573 -19.78 48.21 -28.54
CA GLY A 573 -18.50 48.35 -27.83
C GLY A 573 -18.62 49.10 -26.50
N ALA A 574 -17.89 48.64 -25.48
CA ALA A 574 -17.85 49.19 -24.13
C ALA A 574 -16.41 49.25 -23.59
N TYR A 575 -16.21 50.01 -22.52
CA TYR A 575 -14.94 50.10 -21.80
C TYR A 575 -14.97 49.20 -20.56
N GLY A 576 -13.89 48.47 -20.31
CA GLY A 576 -13.66 47.72 -19.08
C GLY A 576 -12.61 48.39 -18.18
N PRO A 577 -12.30 47.78 -17.01
CA PRO A 577 -11.27 48.26 -16.11
C PRO A 577 -9.87 48.34 -16.76
N ASN A 578 -9.01 49.20 -16.23
CA ASN A 578 -7.60 49.32 -16.66
C ASN A 578 -7.41 49.63 -18.16
N GLY A 579 -8.39 50.31 -18.79
CA GLY A 579 -8.30 50.75 -20.19
C GLY A 579 -8.55 49.65 -21.23
N THR A 580 -9.09 48.51 -20.81
CA THR A 580 -9.63 47.51 -21.72
C THR A 580 -10.88 48.03 -22.44
N ARG A 581 -11.17 47.40 -23.57
CA ARG A 581 -12.37 47.60 -24.38
C ARG A 581 -12.87 46.24 -24.81
N HIS A 582 -14.17 46.11 -24.94
CA HIS A 582 -14.77 44.90 -25.44
C HIS A 582 -16.01 45.16 -26.29
N GLN A 583 -16.35 44.23 -27.18
CA GLN A 583 -17.56 44.26 -28.00
C GLN A 583 -18.16 42.87 -28.06
N VAL A 584 -19.45 42.76 -27.74
CA VAL A 584 -20.16 41.47 -27.63
C VAL A 584 -20.80 41.13 -28.97
N PHE A 585 -20.69 39.87 -29.36
CA PHE A 585 -21.29 39.26 -30.54
C PHE A 585 -22.18 38.08 -30.11
N GLU A 586 -23.01 37.56 -31.00
CA GLU A 586 -24.00 36.52 -30.66
C GLU A 586 -23.39 35.23 -30.11
N HIS A 587 -22.14 34.91 -30.46
CA HIS A 587 -21.46 33.67 -30.08
C HIS A 587 -20.11 33.91 -29.38
N GLY A 588 -19.81 35.14 -28.98
CA GLY A 588 -18.59 35.45 -28.23
C GLY A 588 -18.31 36.93 -28.03
N ILE A 589 -17.07 37.26 -27.68
CA ILE A 589 -16.63 38.63 -27.37
C ILE A 589 -15.32 38.96 -28.07
N ALA A 590 -15.17 40.20 -28.53
CA ALA A 590 -13.89 40.81 -28.86
C ALA A 590 -13.38 41.58 -27.65
N TYR A 591 -12.12 41.39 -27.27
CA TYR A 591 -11.46 42.06 -26.14
C TYR A 591 -10.12 42.66 -26.59
N TRP A 592 -9.81 43.90 -26.19
CA TRP A 592 -8.56 44.57 -26.57
C TRP A 592 -8.19 45.73 -25.63
N ARG A 593 -7.00 46.31 -25.83
CA ARG A 593 -6.61 47.63 -25.28
C ARG A 593 -6.20 48.57 -26.41
N THR A 594 -6.14 49.87 -26.12
CA THR A 594 -5.76 50.88 -27.11
C THR A 594 -4.29 50.69 -27.53
N GLY A 595 -4.06 50.21 -28.76
CA GLY A 595 -2.72 49.91 -29.30
C GLY A 595 -2.32 48.43 -29.24
N GLU A 596 -3.14 47.57 -28.62
CA GLU A 596 -2.96 46.11 -28.62
C GLU A 596 -3.87 45.46 -29.69
N PRO A 597 -3.56 44.23 -30.16
CA PRO A 597 -4.43 43.47 -31.06
C PRO A 597 -5.81 43.21 -30.47
N VAL A 598 -6.80 43.02 -31.34
CA VAL A 598 -8.14 42.54 -30.92
C VAL A 598 -8.13 41.02 -30.85
N VAL A 599 -8.50 40.48 -29.70
CA VAL A 599 -8.56 39.04 -29.43
C VAL A 599 -10.03 38.63 -29.28
N PHE A 600 -10.42 37.54 -29.95
CA PHE A 600 -11.77 37.00 -29.89
C PHE A 600 -11.81 35.76 -28.98
N LEU A 601 -12.89 35.61 -28.22
CA LEU A 601 -13.19 34.46 -27.38
C LEU A 601 -14.64 34.02 -27.62
N SER A 602 -14.89 32.72 -27.60
CA SER A 602 -16.18 32.10 -27.86
C SER A 602 -16.29 30.74 -27.16
N GLY A 603 -17.52 30.29 -26.91
CA GLY A 603 -17.81 29.01 -26.26
C GLY A 603 -17.24 28.89 -24.84
N GLU A 604 -16.91 27.66 -24.43
CA GLU A 604 -16.66 27.36 -23.00
C GLU A 604 -15.49 28.15 -22.38
N ILE A 605 -14.39 28.41 -23.10
CA ILE A 605 -13.27 29.20 -22.56
C ILE A 605 -13.71 30.64 -22.22
N LEU A 606 -14.65 31.22 -22.99
CA LEU A 606 -15.24 32.51 -22.65
C LEU A 606 -16.09 32.40 -21.38
N ASN A 607 -16.93 31.38 -21.26
CA ASN A 607 -17.80 31.16 -20.10
C ASN A 607 -16.96 31.03 -18.82
N ALA A 608 -15.96 30.15 -18.82
CA ALA A 608 -15.07 29.94 -17.67
C ALA A 608 -14.24 31.19 -17.31
N TRP A 609 -13.72 31.94 -18.29
CA TRP A 609 -13.01 33.18 -18.01
C TRP A 609 -13.93 34.28 -17.44
N ALA A 610 -15.18 34.32 -17.88
CA ALA A 610 -16.20 35.23 -17.34
C ALA A 610 -16.55 34.91 -15.88
N GLU A 611 -16.74 33.63 -15.54
CA GLU A 611 -16.97 33.16 -14.17
C GLU A 611 -15.81 33.49 -13.22
N LEU A 612 -14.57 33.44 -13.71
CA LEU A 612 -13.36 33.81 -12.96
C LEU A 612 -13.16 35.32 -12.77
N GLY A 613 -14.05 36.18 -13.31
CA GLY A 613 -13.99 37.64 -13.13
C GLY A 613 -13.27 38.39 -14.26
N TRP A 614 -13.28 37.86 -15.48
CA TRP A 614 -12.82 38.56 -16.70
C TRP A 614 -11.36 39.03 -16.60
N GLU A 615 -11.03 40.25 -17.07
CA GLU A 615 -9.65 40.77 -17.03
C GLU A 615 -9.12 41.08 -15.62
N SER A 616 -9.97 40.95 -14.60
CA SER A 616 -9.57 41.05 -13.19
C SER A 616 -9.16 39.69 -12.59
N ALA A 617 -9.41 38.58 -13.31
CA ALA A 617 -8.95 37.25 -12.94
C ALA A 617 -7.41 37.17 -12.92
N PHE A 618 -6.84 36.29 -12.10
CA PHE A 618 -5.39 36.04 -12.03
C PHE A 618 -4.75 35.73 -13.40
N TRP A 619 -5.49 35.02 -14.27
CA TRP A 619 -5.04 34.65 -15.61
C TRP A 619 -4.83 35.85 -16.55
N GLY A 620 -5.47 36.99 -16.23
CA GLY A 620 -5.35 38.24 -16.96
C GLY A 620 -6.07 38.25 -18.30
N MET A 621 -5.56 39.07 -19.23
CA MET A 621 -6.12 39.23 -20.57
C MET A 621 -5.81 38.02 -21.47
N PRO A 622 -6.71 37.65 -22.40
CA PRO A 622 -6.40 36.75 -23.50
C PRO A 622 -5.41 37.41 -24.46
N VAL A 623 -4.40 36.67 -24.92
CA VAL A 623 -3.28 37.22 -25.73
C VAL A 623 -3.19 36.66 -27.15
N ASP A 624 -3.91 35.59 -27.45
CA ASP A 624 -3.92 34.97 -28.79
C ASP A 624 -5.28 34.35 -29.12
N ARG A 625 -5.47 33.94 -30.38
CA ARG A 625 -6.71 33.32 -30.85
C ARG A 625 -6.85 31.88 -30.32
N LYS A 626 -8.08 31.43 -30.10
CA LYS A 626 -8.41 29.99 -29.92
C LYS A 626 -7.74 29.15 -31.02
N ARG A 627 -7.18 28.00 -30.63
CA ARG A 627 -6.54 27.02 -31.51
C ARG A 627 -7.07 25.62 -31.21
N ASP A 628 -7.32 24.87 -32.26
CA ASP A 628 -7.67 23.46 -32.15
C ASP A 628 -6.46 22.64 -31.66
N SER A 629 -6.77 21.52 -31.02
CA SER A 629 -5.82 20.60 -30.39
C SER A 629 -6.15 19.16 -30.77
N SER A 630 -5.27 18.20 -30.45
CA SER A 630 -5.54 16.78 -30.71
C SER A 630 -6.73 16.28 -29.87
N GLY A 631 -7.39 15.19 -30.29
CA GLY A 631 -8.54 14.63 -29.58
C GLY A 631 -9.83 15.48 -29.64
N GLY A 632 -9.89 16.55 -30.45
CA GLY A 632 -11.07 17.39 -30.60
C GLY A 632 -11.18 18.55 -29.58
N GLY A 633 -10.20 18.67 -28.67
CA GLY A 633 -10.10 19.80 -27.75
C GLY A 633 -9.60 21.09 -28.43
N PHE A 634 -9.54 22.17 -27.66
CA PHE A 634 -8.97 23.45 -28.09
C PHE A 634 -8.36 24.21 -26.92
N TYR A 635 -7.44 25.14 -27.19
CA TYR A 635 -6.80 25.98 -26.18
C TYR A 635 -6.69 27.44 -26.61
N GLN A 636 -6.50 28.34 -25.65
CA GLN A 636 -6.28 29.76 -25.87
C GLN A 636 -5.31 30.33 -24.82
N ARG A 637 -4.35 31.16 -25.26
CA ARG A 637 -3.35 31.73 -24.35
C ARG A 637 -3.86 33.00 -23.65
N PHE A 638 -3.52 33.12 -22.38
CA PHE A 638 -3.76 34.27 -21.52
C PHE A 638 -2.43 34.86 -21.02
N ALA A 639 -2.47 36.04 -20.42
CA ALA A 639 -1.28 36.76 -19.96
C ALA A 639 -0.45 35.99 -18.92
N HIS A 640 -1.11 35.16 -18.09
CA HIS A 640 -0.48 34.40 -17.01
C HIS A 640 -0.64 32.87 -17.10
N GLY A 641 -1.10 32.35 -18.24
CA GLY A 641 -1.29 30.91 -18.46
C GLY A 641 -1.95 30.56 -19.79
N VAL A 642 -2.47 29.35 -19.90
CA VAL A 642 -3.21 28.86 -21.06
C VAL A 642 -4.46 28.15 -20.57
N ALA A 643 -5.62 28.47 -21.15
CA ALA A 643 -6.86 27.73 -20.94
C ALA A 643 -6.92 26.60 -21.97
N TYR A 644 -7.12 25.38 -21.51
CA TYR A 644 -7.38 24.19 -22.33
C TYR A 644 -8.82 23.76 -22.14
N TRP A 645 -9.42 23.20 -23.18
CA TRP A 645 -10.73 22.57 -23.14
C TRP A 645 -10.70 21.22 -23.87
N SER A 646 -11.34 20.22 -23.26
CA SER A 646 -11.76 18.98 -23.90
C SER A 646 -13.19 18.63 -23.49
N GLU A 647 -13.83 17.71 -24.22
CA GLU A 647 -15.16 17.18 -23.87
C GLU A 647 -15.12 16.38 -22.54
N SER A 648 -13.97 15.79 -22.19
CA SER A 648 -13.75 15.01 -20.98
C SER A 648 -13.51 15.86 -19.72
N THR A 649 -12.78 16.98 -19.81
CA THR A 649 -12.29 17.72 -18.63
C THR A 649 -12.86 19.14 -18.46
N GLY A 650 -13.62 19.63 -19.44
CA GLY A 650 -14.10 21.02 -19.44
C GLY A 650 -12.96 22.02 -19.59
N VAL A 651 -13.15 23.27 -19.15
CA VAL A 651 -12.09 24.29 -19.22
C VAL A 651 -11.18 24.24 -17.99
N GLN A 652 -9.89 24.03 -18.21
CA GLN A 652 -8.87 24.07 -17.17
C GLN A 652 -7.73 25.02 -17.54
N PHE A 653 -7.28 25.82 -16.57
CA PHE A 653 -6.18 26.78 -16.78
C PHE A 653 -4.86 26.22 -16.24
N VAL A 654 -3.80 26.32 -17.04
CA VAL A 654 -2.44 25.88 -16.68
C VAL A 654 -1.49 27.07 -16.69
N GLY A 655 -0.79 27.28 -15.57
CA GLY A 655 0.16 28.38 -15.36
C GLY A 655 1.58 27.90 -15.06
N GLU A 656 2.52 28.83 -14.92
CA GLU A 656 3.88 28.51 -14.48
C GLU A 656 3.93 28.19 -12.98
N PRO A 657 4.80 27.26 -12.52
CA PRO A 657 5.84 26.54 -13.28
C PRO A 657 5.36 25.28 -14.03
N VAL A 658 4.10 24.88 -13.88
CA VAL A 658 3.57 23.61 -14.43
C VAL A 658 3.58 23.63 -15.95
N LEU A 659 3.17 24.73 -16.58
CA LEU A 659 3.08 24.88 -18.04
C LEU A 659 4.41 24.60 -18.75
N SER A 660 5.52 25.13 -18.23
CA SER A 660 6.86 24.88 -18.76
C SER A 660 7.31 23.43 -18.54
N ALA A 661 7.08 22.88 -17.34
CA ALA A 661 7.49 21.52 -17.01
C ALA A 661 6.69 20.45 -17.81
N TRP A 662 5.38 20.63 -17.94
CA TRP A 662 4.48 19.79 -18.74
C TRP A 662 4.79 19.86 -20.24
N GLY A 663 5.34 21.00 -20.71
CA GLY A 663 5.88 21.10 -22.07
C GLY A 663 7.05 20.16 -22.33
N GLY A 664 7.83 19.80 -21.29
CA GLY A 664 8.84 18.73 -21.36
C GLY A 664 8.26 17.34 -21.56
N HIS A 665 6.96 17.15 -21.29
CA HIS A 665 6.21 15.90 -21.49
C HIS A 665 5.33 15.90 -22.75
N GLY A 666 5.33 16.99 -23.55
CA GLY A 666 4.55 17.10 -24.80
C GLY A 666 3.20 17.80 -24.67
N TRP A 667 2.91 18.46 -23.54
CA TRP A 667 1.60 19.04 -23.22
C TRP A 667 0.46 18.01 -23.36
N GLN A 668 -0.71 18.42 -23.88
CA GLN A 668 -1.90 17.59 -23.99
C GLN A 668 -1.80 16.46 -25.04
N ASP A 669 -0.81 16.55 -25.93
CA ASP A 669 -0.49 15.50 -26.91
C ASP A 669 0.50 14.46 -26.32
N GLY A 670 0.88 14.61 -25.05
CA GLY A 670 1.89 13.84 -24.35
C GLY A 670 1.34 12.85 -23.31
N GLU A 671 2.25 12.20 -22.57
CA GLU A 671 1.93 11.11 -21.61
C GLU A 671 0.91 11.49 -20.52
N MET A 672 0.73 12.78 -20.23
CA MET A 672 -0.15 13.24 -19.15
C MET A 672 -1.60 13.46 -19.60
N GLY A 673 -1.87 13.62 -20.90
CA GLY A 673 -3.18 14.03 -21.42
C GLY A 673 -3.56 15.49 -21.05
N TYR A 674 -4.83 15.85 -21.21
CA TYR A 674 -5.34 17.18 -20.86
C TYR A 674 -5.32 17.45 -19.35
N PRO A 675 -5.23 18.72 -18.90
CA PRO A 675 -5.48 19.09 -17.51
C PRO A 675 -6.93 18.78 -17.12
N VAL A 676 -7.10 18.26 -15.90
CA VAL A 676 -8.38 17.93 -15.24
C VAL A 676 -8.72 18.94 -14.13
N SER A 677 -7.72 19.61 -13.56
CA SER A 677 -7.92 20.67 -12.56
C SER A 677 -7.10 21.92 -12.84
N GLY A 678 -7.50 23.07 -12.30
CA GLY A 678 -6.79 24.35 -12.38
C GLY A 678 -5.59 24.51 -11.42
N GLY A 679 -5.23 23.44 -10.71
CA GLY A 679 -4.20 23.43 -9.67
C GLY A 679 -4.73 23.74 -8.27
N ALA A 680 -4.26 23.00 -7.27
CA ALA A 680 -4.68 23.08 -5.88
C ALA A 680 -3.48 23.08 -4.91
N TYR A 681 -3.76 23.37 -3.63
CA TYR A 681 -2.77 23.37 -2.54
C TYR A 681 -2.90 22.08 -1.73
N GLY A 682 -1.77 21.45 -1.43
CA GLY A 682 -1.70 20.32 -0.52
C GLY A 682 -1.10 20.70 0.84
N PRO A 683 -1.05 19.75 1.79
CA PRO A 683 -0.46 19.96 3.11
C PRO A 683 1.04 20.35 3.03
N ASN A 684 1.53 21.03 4.07
CA ASN A 684 2.94 21.44 4.18
C ASN A 684 3.47 22.34 3.04
N GLY A 685 2.57 23.05 2.34
CA GLY A 685 2.95 24.02 1.29
C GLY A 685 3.28 23.39 -0.06
N THR A 686 2.89 22.14 -0.27
CA THR A 686 2.86 21.51 -1.59
C THR A 686 1.76 22.15 -2.46
N ARG A 687 1.87 21.90 -3.77
CA ARG A 687 0.88 22.22 -4.78
C ARG A 687 0.83 21.09 -5.77
N HIS A 688 -0.34 20.88 -6.35
CA HIS A 688 -0.51 19.87 -7.38
C HIS A 688 -1.50 20.31 -8.46
N GLN A 689 -1.42 19.69 -9.63
CA GLN A 689 -2.36 19.88 -10.74
C GLN A 689 -2.62 18.53 -11.42
N VAL A 690 -3.89 18.18 -11.59
CA VAL A 690 -4.31 16.87 -12.10
C VAL A 690 -4.47 16.94 -13.61
N PHE A 691 -4.08 15.87 -14.29
CA PHE A 691 -4.19 15.64 -15.73
C PHE A 691 -4.86 14.28 -15.98
N GLU A 692 -5.38 14.03 -17.18
CA GLU A 692 -6.15 12.82 -17.51
C GLU A 692 -5.43 11.51 -17.21
N HIS A 693 -4.09 11.51 -17.22
CA HIS A 693 -3.26 10.31 -17.04
C HIS A 693 -2.25 10.45 -15.89
N GLY A 694 -2.37 11.47 -15.03
CA GLY A 694 -1.54 11.60 -13.84
C GLY A 694 -1.56 12.98 -13.18
N ILE A 695 -0.54 13.28 -12.37
CA ILE A 695 -0.47 14.49 -11.56
C ILE A 695 0.88 15.19 -11.69
N ALA A 696 0.88 16.51 -11.66
CA ALA A 696 2.05 17.34 -11.39
C ALA A 696 2.06 17.69 -9.90
N TYR A 697 3.19 17.48 -9.21
CA TYR A 697 3.38 17.77 -7.78
C TYR A 697 4.63 18.64 -7.58
N TRP A 698 4.57 19.68 -6.74
CA TRP A 698 5.71 20.55 -6.46
C TRP A 698 5.58 21.32 -5.13
N ARG A 699 6.64 22.05 -4.76
CA ARG A 699 6.63 23.08 -3.72
C ARG A 699 7.15 24.40 -4.28
N THR A 700 6.86 25.50 -3.58
CA THR A 700 7.29 26.83 -4.03
C THR A 700 8.82 26.94 -4.03
N GLY A 701 9.44 26.96 -5.22
CA GLY A 701 10.89 27.00 -5.40
C GLY A 701 11.56 25.64 -5.67
N GLU A 702 10.79 24.55 -5.64
CA GLU A 702 11.24 23.21 -6.03
C GLU A 702 10.81 22.88 -7.48
N PRO A 703 11.46 21.92 -8.17
CA PRO A 703 11.02 21.47 -9.49
C PRO A 703 9.61 20.86 -9.47
N VAL A 704 8.91 20.94 -10.60
CA VAL A 704 7.67 20.20 -10.81
C VAL A 704 7.99 18.76 -11.20
N VAL A 705 7.42 17.80 -10.48
CA VAL A 705 7.59 16.37 -10.72
C VAL A 705 6.26 15.78 -11.16
N PHE A 706 6.27 14.98 -12.22
CA PHE A 706 5.09 14.29 -12.74
C PHE A 706 5.08 12.83 -12.30
N LEU A 707 3.89 12.32 -11.98
CA LEU A 707 3.62 10.92 -11.68
C LEU A 707 2.42 10.46 -12.52
N SER A 708 2.44 9.22 -12.97
CA SER A 708 1.41 8.63 -13.82
C SER A 708 1.35 7.11 -13.68
N GLY A 709 0.16 6.53 -13.89
CA GLY A 709 -0.09 5.09 -13.77
C GLY A 709 0.14 4.55 -12.36
N GLU A 710 0.50 3.27 -12.25
CA GLU A 710 0.52 2.51 -11.00
C GLU A 710 1.31 3.18 -9.85
N ILE A 711 2.48 3.78 -10.12
CA ILE A 711 3.27 4.44 -9.06
C ILE A 711 2.56 5.67 -8.47
N LEU A 712 1.71 6.36 -9.24
CA LEU A 712 0.87 7.43 -8.71
C LEU A 712 -0.20 6.83 -7.79
N ILE A 713 -0.90 5.78 -8.25
CA ILE A 713 -1.98 5.11 -7.51
C ILE A 713 -1.44 4.61 -6.15
N ALA A 714 -0.38 3.82 -6.16
CA ALA A 714 0.25 3.29 -4.94
C ALA A 714 0.85 4.39 -4.02
N TRP A 715 1.25 5.55 -4.54
CA TRP A 715 1.67 6.68 -3.69
C TRP A 715 0.49 7.43 -3.07
N ALA A 716 -0.62 7.53 -3.79
CA ALA A 716 -1.87 8.12 -3.30
C ALA A 716 -2.46 7.29 -2.16
N GLU A 717 -2.59 5.97 -2.34
CA GLU A 717 -3.05 5.00 -1.35
C GLU A 717 -2.26 5.06 -0.02
N LEU A 718 -0.94 5.32 -0.11
CA LEU A 718 -0.07 5.46 1.06
C LEU A 718 -0.20 6.83 1.78
N GLY A 719 -1.12 7.69 1.36
CA GLY A 719 -1.37 9.01 1.95
C GLY A 719 -0.56 10.16 1.34
N TRP A 720 -0.23 10.06 0.05
CA TRP A 720 0.40 11.14 -0.73
C TRP A 720 1.70 11.68 -0.08
N GLU A 721 1.89 13.00 0.01
CA GLU A 721 3.08 13.60 0.64
C GLU A 721 3.15 13.42 2.17
N SER A 722 2.09 12.90 2.79
CA SER A 722 2.06 12.52 4.21
C SER A 722 2.56 11.08 4.43
N ALA A 723 2.66 10.28 3.36
CA ALA A 723 3.26 8.95 3.38
C ALA A 723 4.70 8.98 3.92
N PHE A 724 5.13 7.89 4.56
CA PHE A 724 6.53 7.74 5.03
C PHE A 724 7.57 7.97 3.92
N TRP A 725 7.22 7.64 2.67
CA TRP A 725 8.09 7.81 1.50
C TRP A 725 8.33 9.28 1.13
N GLY A 726 7.43 10.18 1.54
CA GLY A 726 7.49 11.62 1.32
C GLY A 726 7.25 12.02 -0.14
N MET A 727 7.76 13.18 -0.52
CA MET A 727 7.58 13.75 -1.85
C MET A 727 8.34 12.97 -2.94
N PRO A 728 7.81 12.88 -4.17
CA PRO A 728 8.55 12.43 -5.35
C PRO A 728 9.65 13.44 -5.70
N VAL A 729 10.84 12.94 -6.07
CA VAL A 729 12.04 13.78 -6.28
C VAL A 729 12.64 13.71 -7.68
N ASP A 730 12.28 12.70 -8.48
CA ASP A 730 12.62 12.67 -9.91
C ASP A 730 11.50 12.07 -10.77
N ARG A 731 11.67 12.12 -12.10
CA ARG A 731 10.72 11.55 -13.06
C ARG A 731 10.78 10.02 -13.06
N LYS A 732 9.66 9.37 -13.40
CA LYS A 732 9.60 7.95 -13.78
C LYS A 732 10.70 7.59 -14.81
N ARG A 733 11.30 6.41 -14.64
CA ARG A 733 12.35 5.86 -15.52
C ARG A 733 12.08 4.41 -15.84
N ASP A 734 12.30 4.04 -17.10
CA ASP A 734 12.23 2.65 -17.54
C ASP A 734 13.31 1.78 -16.87
N SER A 735 13.00 0.51 -16.72
CA SER A 735 13.83 -0.52 -16.11
C SER A 735 13.87 -1.77 -17.00
N SER A 736 14.67 -2.77 -16.62
CA SER A 736 14.73 -4.06 -17.30
C SER A 736 13.41 -4.83 -17.20
N GLY A 737 13.19 -5.77 -18.11
CA GLY A 737 11.98 -6.61 -18.12
C GLY A 737 10.67 -5.87 -18.46
N GLY A 738 10.72 -4.59 -18.84
CA GLY A 738 9.53 -3.77 -19.09
C GLY A 738 8.98 -3.05 -17.86
N GLY A 739 9.61 -3.21 -16.70
CA GLY A 739 9.27 -2.45 -15.49
C GLY A 739 9.72 -0.98 -15.54
N PHE A 740 9.40 -0.23 -14.50
CA PHE A 740 9.85 1.16 -14.32
C PHE A 740 9.99 1.51 -12.84
N TYR A 741 10.69 2.61 -12.52
CA TYR A 741 10.85 3.08 -11.14
C TYR A 741 10.84 4.61 -11.04
N GLN A 742 10.57 5.12 -9.84
CA GLN A 742 10.58 6.56 -9.54
C GLN A 742 11.07 6.81 -8.11
N ARG A 743 11.88 7.86 -7.91
CA ARG A 743 12.49 8.13 -6.59
C ARG A 743 11.63 9.07 -5.75
N PHE A 744 11.58 8.78 -4.46
CA PHE A 744 10.90 9.55 -3.41
C PHE A 744 11.92 10.01 -2.36
N ALA A 745 11.51 10.92 -1.48
CA ALA A 745 12.38 11.52 -0.46
C ALA A 745 13.03 10.48 0.47
N HIS A 746 12.34 9.37 0.77
CA HIS A 746 12.79 8.33 1.70
C HIS A 746 12.97 6.93 1.08
N GLY A 747 12.86 6.80 -0.25
CA GLY A 747 12.99 5.51 -0.93
C GLY A 747 12.82 5.58 -2.45
N VAL A 748 12.55 4.43 -3.06
CA VAL A 748 12.28 4.31 -4.50
C VAL A 748 11.11 3.35 -4.70
N ALA A 749 10.10 3.77 -5.47
CA ALA A 749 9.03 2.89 -5.93
C ALA A 749 9.50 2.18 -7.20
N TYR A 750 9.40 0.85 -7.22
CA TYR A 750 9.63 0.00 -8.40
C TYR A 750 8.31 -0.62 -8.83
N TRP A 751 8.13 -0.80 -10.13
CA TRP A 751 7.00 -1.51 -10.71
C TRP A 751 7.46 -2.54 -11.74
N SER A 752 6.82 -3.71 -11.74
CA SER A 752 6.80 -4.66 -12.86
C SER A 752 5.39 -5.26 -13.02
N GLU A 753 5.14 -5.88 -14.18
CA GLU A 753 3.90 -6.63 -14.45
C GLU A 753 3.71 -7.82 -13.49
N SER A 754 4.80 -8.36 -12.93
CA SER A 754 4.80 -9.51 -12.01
C SER A 754 4.63 -9.15 -10.53
N THR A 755 4.98 -7.94 -10.09
CA THR A 755 5.04 -7.58 -8.66
C THR A 755 4.21 -6.37 -8.24
N GLY A 756 3.61 -5.66 -9.20
CA GLY A 756 2.93 -4.39 -8.94
C GLY A 756 3.91 -3.33 -8.45
N VAL A 757 3.43 -2.29 -7.75
CA VAL A 757 4.30 -1.25 -7.18
C VAL A 757 4.80 -1.67 -5.81
N GLN A 758 6.11 -1.68 -5.61
CA GLN A 758 6.72 -1.95 -4.32
C GLN A 758 7.77 -0.88 -3.98
N PHE A 759 7.69 -0.33 -2.78
CA PHE A 759 8.61 0.69 -2.29
C PHE A 759 9.80 0.06 -1.55
N VAL A 760 11.01 0.48 -1.90
CA VAL A 760 12.25 0.01 -1.27
C VAL A 760 12.96 1.19 -0.59
N GLY A 761 13.13 1.08 0.72
CA GLY A 761 13.77 2.07 1.59
C GLY A 761 15.08 1.61 2.20
N GLU A 762 15.76 2.50 2.90
CA GLU A 762 16.96 2.13 3.66
C GLU A 762 16.61 1.35 4.95
N PRO A 763 17.41 0.34 5.36
CA PRO A 763 18.72 -0.05 4.81
C PRO A 763 18.68 -1.04 3.64
N VAL A 764 17.50 -1.48 3.20
CA VAL A 764 17.37 -2.52 2.16
C VAL A 764 17.83 -2.03 0.80
N LEU A 765 17.48 -0.78 0.42
CA LEU A 765 17.81 -0.20 -0.87
C LEU A 765 19.34 -0.18 -1.14
N SER A 766 20.14 0.27 -0.17
CA SER A 766 21.61 0.22 -0.30
C SER A 766 22.17 -1.20 -0.31
N ALA A 767 21.59 -2.12 0.47
CA ALA A 767 22.05 -3.51 0.53
C ALA A 767 21.74 -4.29 -0.76
N TRP A 768 20.53 -4.13 -1.30
CA TRP A 768 20.06 -4.71 -2.56
C TRP A 768 20.81 -4.13 -3.76
N GLY A 769 21.22 -2.85 -3.71
CA GLY A 769 22.14 -2.28 -4.70
C GLY A 769 23.50 -2.99 -4.77
N GLY A 770 23.96 -3.55 -3.66
CA GLY A 770 25.14 -4.44 -3.62
C GLY A 770 24.94 -5.78 -4.34
N HIS A 771 23.68 -6.15 -4.65
CA HIS A 771 23.29 -7.34 -5.41
C HIS A 771 22.87 -7.02 -6.86
N GLY A 772 22.90 -5.76 -7.28
CA GLY A 772 22.53 -5.33 -8.64
C GLY A 772 21.11 -4.79 -8.80
N TRP A 773 20.40 -4.50 -7.70
CA TRP A 773 18.98 -4.14 -7.71
C TRP A 773 18.13 -5.18 -8.48
N GLN A 774 17.16 -4.73 -9.27
CA GLN A 774 16.22 -5.57 -10.03
C GLN A 774 16.89 -6.33 -11.19
N ASP A 775 18.07 -5.89 -11.63
CA ASP A 775 18.91 -6.61 -12.60
C ASP A 775 19.75 -7.73 -11.93
N GLY A 776 19.64 -7.87 -10.60
CA GLY A 776 20.41 -8.78 -9.76
C GLY A 776 19.75 -10.13 -9.46
N GLU A 777 20.44 -10.95 -8.67
CA GLU A 777 19.98 -12.30 -8.27
C GLU A 777 18.63 -12.34 -7.53
N MET A 778 18.15 -11.19 -7.02
CA MET A 778 16.91 -11.11 -6.24
C MET A 778 15.66 -10.85 -7.11
N GLY A 779 15.82 -10.31 -8.31
CA GLY A 779 14.70 -9.78 -9.11
C GLY A 779 14.06 -8.53 -8.50
N TYR A 780 12.86 -8.18 -8.95
CA TYR A 780 12.06 -7.07 -8.42
C TYR A 780 11.62 -7.32 -6.96
N PRO A 781 11.40 -6.25 -6.17
CA PRO A 781 10.68 -6.35 -4.90
C PRO A 781 9.24 -6.82 -5.13
N VAL A 782 8.74 -7.66 -4.21
CA VAL A 782 7.39 -8.26 -4.18
C VAL A 782 6.57 -7.74 -2.99
N SER A 783 7.20 -7.19 -1.95
CA SER A 783 6.48 -6.52 -0.85
C SER A 783 7.16 -5.23 -0.40
N GLY A 784 6.42 -4.34 0.26
CA GLY A 784 6.93 -3.07 0.83
C GLY A 784 7.74 -3.21 2.13
N GLY A 785 7.86 -4.43 2.65
CA GLY A 785 8.58 -4.77 3.88
C GLY A 785 7.68 -4.88 5.12
N ALA A 786 7.79 -6.00 5.83
CA ALA A 786 6.93 -6.38 6.95
C ALA A 786 7.72 -6.63 8.26
N TYR A 787 7.01 -6.64 9.38
CA TYR A 787 7.55 -6.98 10.69
C TYR A 787 7.40 -8.47 11.00
N GLY A 788 8.48 -9.10 11.47
CA GLY A 788 8.45 -10.44 12.03
C GLY A 788 8.57 -10.43 13.57
N PRO A 789 8.42 -11.61 14.21
CA PRO A 789 8.52 -11.74 15.65
C PRO A 789 9.91 -11.35 16.17
N ASN A 790 9.98 -10.95 17.44
CA ASN A 790 11.22 -10.50 18.11
C ASN A 790 11.89 -9.30 17.43
N GLY A 791 11.12 -8.43 16.78
CA GLY A 791 11.60 -7.18 16.17
C GLY A 791 12.43 -7.40 14.89
N THR A 792 12.28 -8.56 14.24
CA THR A 792 12.80 -8.77 12.89
C THR A 792 11.98 -7.98 11.87
N ARG A 793 12.59 -7.71 10.73
CA ARG A 793 11.95 -7.14 9.55
C ARG A 793 12.39 -7.93 8.33
N HIS A 794 11.51 -8.03 7.35
CA HIS A 794 11.82 -8.69 6.08
C HIS A 794 11.15 -7.99 4.90
N GLN A 795 11.70 -8.15 3.71
CA GLN A 795 11.13 -7.63 2.45
C GLN A 795 11.31 -8.68 1.36
N VAL A 796 10.22 -9.03 0.67
CA VAL A 796 10.19 -10.13 -0.32
C VAL A 796 10.61 -9.58 -1.69
N PHE A 797 11.28 -10.41 -2.48
CA PHE A 797 11.70 -10.17 -3.85
C PHE A 797 11.37 -11.41 -4.69
N GLU A 798 11.27 -11.27 -6.03
CA GLU A 798 10.83 -12.36 -6.94
C GLU A 798 11.60 -13.67 -6.76
N HIS A 799 12.86 -13.60 -6.35
CA HIS A 799 13.75 -14.75 -6.22
C HIS A 799 14.29 -14.95 -4.79
N GLY A 800 13.74 -14.26 -3.79
CA GLY A 800 14.14 -14.45 -2.40
C GLY A 800 13.63 -13.40 -1.41
N ILE A 801 14.35 -13.22 -0.31
CA ILE A 801 13.92 -12.35 0.79
C ILE A 801 15.12 -11.63 1.41
N ALA A 802 14.93 -10.36 1.74
CA ALA A 802 15.80 -9.61 2.64
C ALA A 802 15.29 -9.78 4.08
N TYR A 803 16.18 -10.04 5.03
CA TYR A 803 15.86 -10.13 6.46
C TYR A 803 16.86 -9.31 7.28
N TRP A 804 16.38 -8.58 8.30
CA TRP A 804 17.22 -7.77 9.19
C TRP A 804 16.55 -7.48 10.55
N ARG A 805 17.28 -6.75 11.39
CA ARG A 805 16.78 -6.10 12.62
C ARG A 805 17.27 -4.66 12.67
N THR A 806 16.62 -3.81 13.45
CA THR A 806 17.06 -2.42 13.65
C THR A 806 18.50 -2.37 14.18
N GLY A 807 19.42 -1.87 13.37
CA GLY A 807 20.86 -1.78 13.70
C GLY A 807 21.71 -2.99 13.31
N GLU A 808 21.12 -4.04 12.75
CA GLU A 808 21.84 -5.20 12.17
C GLU A 808 21.91 -5.08 10.63
N PRO A 809 22.92 -5.70 9.96
CA PRO A 809 22.98 -5.72 8.50
C PRO A 809 21.79 -6.44 7.86
N VAL A 810 21.42 -6.03 6.65
CA VAL A 810 20.45 -6.75 5.81
C VAL A 810 21.09 -8.00 5.21
N VAL A 811 20.45 -9.15 5.37
CA VAL A 811 20.89 -10.44 4.85
C VAL A 811 19.86 -10.96 3.85
N PHE A 812 20.33 -11.31 2.65
CA PHE A 812 19.48 -11.90 1.60
C PHE A 812 19.55 -13.43 1.61
N LEU A 813 18.41 -14.07 1.36
CA LEU A 813 18.26 -15.52 1.17
C LEU A 813 17.49 -15.78 -0.11
N SER A 814 17.85 -16.85 -0.84
CA SER A 814 17.21 -17.24 -2.09
C SER A 814 17.29 -18.74 -2.34
N GLY A 815 16.33 -19.26 -3.11
CA GLY A 815 16.27 -20.67 -3.51
C GLY A 815 16.11 -21.66 -2.36
N GLU A 816 16.66 -22.86 -2.54
CA GLU A 816 16.46 -24.04 -1.68
C GLU A 816 16.66 -23.79 -0.18
N ILE A 817 17.70 -23.03 0.22
CA ILE A 817 17.98 -22.73 1.64
C ILE A 817 16.88 -21.85 2.26
N LEU A 818 16.27 -20.94 1.50
CA LEU A 818 15.14 -20.15 1.97
C LEU A 818 13.93 -21.05 2.23
N ILE A 819 13.59 -21.92 1.26
CA ILE A 819 12.47 -22.86 1.36
C ILE A 819 12.62 -23.76 2.60
N ALA A 820 13.79 -24.40 2.75
CA ALA A 820 14.05 -25.29 3.88
C ALA A 820 14.12 -24.57 5.24
N TRP A 821 14.44 -23.27 5.28
CA TRP A 821 14.38 -22.48 6.52
C TRP A 821 12.94 -22.07 6.86
N ALA A 822 12.14 -21.71 5.87
CA ALA A 822 10.71 -21.43 6.02
C ALA A 822 9.95 -22.64 6.57
N GLU A 823 10.16 -23.84 6.01
CA GLU A 823 9.57 -25.10 6.47
C GLU A 823 9.90 -25.44 7.94
N LEU A 824 11.02 -24.94 8.47
CA LEU A 824 11.43 -25.14 9.86
C LEU A 824 10.84 -24.10 10.84
N GLY A 825 10.05 -23.14 10.35
CA GLY A 825 9.43 -22.08 11.15
C GLY A 825 10.23 -20.78 11.20
N TRP A 826 10.95 -20.42 10.13
CA TRP A 826 11.59 -19.11 9.94
C TRP A 826 12.51 -18.72 11.12
N GLU A 827 12.49 -17.45 11.55
CA GLU A 827 13.29 -16.97 12.69
C GLU A 827 12.88 -17.53 14.05
N SER A 828 11.73 -18.21 14.12
CA SER A 828 11.29 -18.97 15.30
C SER A 828 11.86 -20.40 15.34
N ALA A 829 12.47 -20.88 14.25
CA ALA A 829 13.17 -22.15 14.19
C ALA A 829 14.39 -22.19 15.13
N PHE A 830 14.79 -23.38 15.58
CA PHE A 830 16.00 -23.59 16.40
C PHE A 830 17.27 -22.98 15.79
N TRP A 831 17.35 -22.87 14.47
CA TRP A 831 18.49 -22.31 13.75
C TRP A 831 18.62 -20.78 13.89
N GLY A 832 17.52 -20.11 14.21
CA GLY A 832 17.43 -18.66 14.37
C GLY A 832 17.60 -17.88 13.07
N MET A 833 17.99 -16.61 13.20
CA MET A 833 18.18 -15.69 12.09
C MET A 833 19.38 -16.06 11.19
N PRO A 834 19.32 -15.80 9.88
CA PRO A 834 20.50 -15.80 9.00
C PRO A 834 21.45 -14.66 9.36
N VAL A 835 22.77 -14.90 9.24
CA VAL A 835 23.82 -13.97 9.72
C VAL A 835 24.89 -13.62 8.68
N ASP A 836 24.85 -14.22 7.50
CA ASP A 836 25.81 -14.04 6.41
C ASP A 836 25.10 -14.34 5.08
N ARG A 837 25.66 -13.86 3.97
CA ARG A 837 25.14 -14.15 2.64
C ARG A 837 25.35 -15.62 2.24
N LYS A 838 24.54 -16.12 1.30
CA LYS A 838 24.77 -17.36 0.54
C LYS A 838 26.18 -17.36 -0.06
N ARG A 839 26.86 -18.51 -0.05
CA ARG A 839 28.21 -18.68 -0.61
C ARG A 839 28.34 -19.99 -1.37
N ASP A 840 28.97 -19.92 -2.53
CA ASP A 840 29.29 -21.09 -3.34
C ASP A 840 30.28 -22.03 -2.63
N SER A 841 30.23 -23.29 -3.03
CA SER A 841 30.99 -24.40 -2.47
C SER A 841 31.41 -25.38 -3.58
N SER A 842 32.23 -26.37 -3.25
CA SER A 842 32.69 -27.38 -4.22
C SER A 842 31.52 -28.21 -4.77
N GLY A 843 31.70 -28.77 -5.98
CA GLY A 843 30.70 -29.60 -6.63
C GLY A 843 29.43 -28.87 -7.10
N GLY A 844 29.42 -27.53 -7.10
CA GLY A 844 28.24 -26.73 -7.46
C GLY A 844 27.25 -26.50 -6.32
N GLY A 845 27.55 -27.00 -5.11
CA GLY A 845 26.76 -26.72 -3.91
C GLY A 845 26.95 -25.29 -3.38
N PHE A 846 26.16 -24.92 -2.37
CA PHE A 846 26.27 -23.64 -1.66
C PHE A 846 25.87 -23.76 -0.19
N TYR A 847 26.24 -22.79 0.63
CA TYR A 847 25.89 -22.77 2.06
C TYR A 847 25.58 -21.35 2.56
N GLN A 848 24.83 -21.27 3.67
CA GLN A 848 24.51 -20.01 4.34
C GLN A 848 24.52 -20.18 5.87
N ARG A 849 24.97 -19.16 6.59
CA ARG A 849 25.14 -19.19 8.05
C ARG A 849 23.91 -18.65 8.75
N PHE A 850 23.53 -19.31 9.85
CA PHE A 850 22.45 -18.94 10.76
C PHE A 850 23.00 -18.79 12.19
N ALA A 851 22.21 -18.19 13.08
CA ALA A 851 22.62 -17.90 14.46
C ALA A 851 23.08 -19.15 15.25
N HIS A 852 22.51 -20.32 14.94
CA HIS A 852 22.80 -21.58 15.65
C HIS A 852 23.36 -22.70 14.77
N GLY A 853 23.73 -22.42 13.52
CA GLY A 853 24.30 -23.42 12.61
C GLY A 853 24.56 -22.91 11.19
N VAL A 854 24.72 -23.84 10.25
CA VAL A 854 24.94 -23.54 8.83
C VAL A 854 24.07 -24.49 8.00
N ALA A 855 23.31 -23.94 7.06
CA ALA A 855 22.61 -24.70 6.04
C ALA A 855 23.56 -24.96 4.87
N TYR A 856 23.68 -26.21 4.45
CA TYR A 856 24.42 -26.62 3.25
C TYR A 856 23.46 -27.22 2.24
N TRP A 857 23.70 -26.98 0.96
CA TRP A 857 22.98 -27.57 -0.16
C TRP A 857 23.95 -28.14 -1.19
N SER A 858 23.60 -29.29 -1.75
CA SER A 858 24.12 -29.82 -3.01
C SER A 858 22.99 -30.50 -3.78
N GLU A 859 23.19 -30.70 -5.09
CA GLU A 859 22.28 -31.49 -5.94
C GLU A 859 22.10 -32.93 -5.43
N SER A 860 23.12 -33.50 -4.76
CA SER A 860 23.10 -34.86 -4.22
C SER A 860 22.35 -35.01 -2.88
N THR A 861 22.31 -33.97 -2.04
CA THR A 861 21.81 -34.09 -0.64
C THR A 861 20.64 -33.19 -0.27
N GLY A 862 20.29 -32.22 -1.14
CA GLY A 862 19.35 -31.16 -0.78
C GLY A 862 19.87 -30.30 0.38
N VAL A 863 18.99 -29.53 1.03
CA VAL A 863 19.37 -28.69 2.17
C VAL A 863 19.49 -29.52 3.45
N GLN A 864 20.64 -29.44 4.11
CA GLN A 864 20.85 -30.01 5.44
C GLN A 864 21.50 -28.99 6.37
N PHE A 865 20.96 -28.85 7.58
CA PHE A 865 21.49 -27.96 8.61
C PHE A 865 22.49 -28.68 9.52
N VAL A 866 23.66 -28.07 9.73
CA VAL A 866 24.71 -28.57 10.63
C VAL A 866 24.94 -27.57 11.76
N GLY A 867 24.73 -28.04 12.99
CA GLY A 867 24.88 -27.24 14.21
C GLY A 867 26.00 -27.75 15.11
N GLU A 868 26.26 -27.03 16.20
CA GLU A 868 27.21 -27.50 17.22
C GLU A 868 26.64 -28.67 18.04
N PRO A 869 27.49 -29.64 18.48
CA PRO A 869 28.95 -29.69 18.35
C PRO A 869 29.49 -30.29 17.04
N VAL A 870 28.61 -30.66 16.09
CA VAL A 870 29.02 -31.36 14.85
C VAL A 870 29.77 -30.43 13.92
N LEU A 871 29.32 -29.18 13.78
CA LEU A 871 29.91 -28.19 12.86
C LEU A 871 31.39 -27.92 13.13
N SER A 872 31.78 -27.65 14.39
CA SER A 872 33.18 -27.44 14.75
C SER A 872 34.02 -28.71 14.59
N ALA A 873 33.48 -29.88 14.95
CA ALA A 873 34.20 -31.15 14.83
C ALA A 873 34.40 -31.58 13.36
N TRP A 874 33.40 -31.36 12.48
CA TRP A 874 33.46 -31.60 11.04
C TRP A 874 34.42 -30.64 10.33
N GLY A 875 34.60 -29.42 10.85
CA GLY A 875 35.66 -28.52 10.39
C GLY A 875 37.07 -29.07 10.56
N GLY A 876 37.29 -29.94 11.56
CA GLY A 876 38.53 -30.72 11.70
C GLY A 876 38.77 -31.74 10.58
N HIS A 877 37.74 -32.08 9.80
CA HIS A 877 37.79 -32.97 8.64
C HIS A 877 37.75 -32.22 7.29
N GLY A 878 37.67 -30.88 7.28
CA GLY A 878 37.62 -30.05 6.07
C GLY A 878 36.22 -29.66 5.61
N TRP A 879 35.19 -29.84 6.44
CA TRP A 879 33.78 -29.65 6.08
C TRP A 879 33.40 -30.45 4.80
N GLN A 880 32.61 -29.85 3.91
CA GLN A 880 32.06 -30.48 2.69
C GLN A 880 33.14 -30.74 1.62
N ASP A 881 34.23 -29.98 1.65
CA ASP A 881 35.41 -30.20 0.80
C ASP A 881 36.32 -31.31 1.36
N GLY A 882 35.94 -31.91 2.48
CA GLY A 882 36.71 -32.85 3.28
C GLY A 882 36.37 -34.33 3.07
N GLU A 883 37.02 -35.19 3.85
CA GLU A 883 36.88 -36.66 3.76
C GLU A 883 35.45 -37.19 3.99
N MET A 884 34.56 -36.37 4.56
CA MET A 884 33.18 -36.73 4.86
C MET A 884 32.20 -36.43 3.73
N GLY A 885 32.52 -35.50 2.82
CA GLY A 885 31.56 -34.93 1.84
C GLY A 885 30.46 -34.10 2.49
N TYR A 886 29.41 -33.78 1.72
CA TYR A 886 28.26 -33.00 2.18
C TYR A 886 27.44 -33.76 3.26
N PRO A 887 26.74 -33.04 4.16
CA PRO A 887 25.72 -33.63 5.03
C PRO A 887 24.57 -34.19 4.20
N VAL A 888 24.11 -35.40 4.53
CA VAL A 888 22.99 -36.12 3.88
C VAL A 888 21.73 -36.14 4.76
N SER A 889 21.88 -35.86 6.06
CA SER A 889 20.75 -35.77 7.00
C SER A 889 20.91 -34.59 7.95
N GLY A 890 19.81 -34.18 8.57
CA GLY A 890 19.84 -33.45 9.84
C GLY A 890 20.35 -34.33 11.00
N GLY A 891 20.55 -33.71 12.17
CA GLY A 891 20.93 -34.42 13.39
C GLY A 891 19.77 -35.25 13.97
N ALA A 892 19.89 -36.57 13.92
CA ALA A 892 18.88 -37.52 14.40
C ALA A 892 19.20 -38.07 15.81
N TYR A 893 18.18 -38.48 16.54
CA TYR A 893 18.32 -39.16 17.83
C TYR A 893 18.43 -40.68 17.65
N GLY A 894 19.39 -41.29 18.34
CA GLY A 894 19.49 -42.74 18.52
C GLY A 894 19.08 -43.17 19.93
N PRO A 895 19.05 -44.49 20.21
CA PRO A 895 18.66 -45.01 21.51
C PRO A 895 19.68 -44.64 22.60
N ASN A 896 19.23 -44.60 23.85
CA ASN A 896 20.05 -44.25 25.01
C ASN A 896 20.74 -42.87 24.91
N GLY A 897 20.04 -41.89 24.31
CA GLY A 897 20.49 -40.50 24.22
C GLY A 897 21.66 -40.26 23.26
N THR A 898 21.97 -41.22 22.38
CA THR A 898 22.90 -40.98 21.28
C THR A 898 22.30 -40.03 20.25
N ARG A 899 23.16 -39.36 19.50
CA ARG A 899 22.80 -38.55 18.34
C ARG A 899 23.75 -38.88 17.19
N HIS A 900 23.25 -38.73 15.97
CA HIS A 900 24.05 -38.93 14.77
C HIS A 900 23.63 -38.00 13.63
N GLN A 901 24.56 -37.77 12.70
CA GLN A 901 24.32 -37.01 11.47
C GLN A 901 25.09 -37.68 10.33
N VAL A 902 24.40 -37.95 9.22
CA VAL A 902 24.96 -38.68 8.08
C VAL A 902 25.58 -37.69 7.08
N PHE A 903 26.68 -38.09 6.47
CA PHE A 903 27.41 -37.38 5.41
C PHE A 903 27.64 -38.35 4.24
N GLU A 904 27.93 -37.84 3.04
CA GLU A 904 28.07 -38.64 1.81
C GLU A 904 29.03 -39.82 1.96
N HIS A 905 30.12 -39.64 2.74
CA HIS A 905 31.18 -40.62 2.90
C HIS A 905 31.30 -41.18 4.34
N GLY A 906 30.37 -40.86 5.24
CA GLY A 906 30.38 -41.41 6.60
C GLY A 906 29.34 -40.84 7.56
N ILE A 907 29.62 -40.93 8.87
CA ILE A 907 28.68 -40.53 9.91
C ILE A 907 29.39 -39.84 11.08
N ALA A 908 28.78 -38.78 11.61
CA ALA A 908 29.07 -38.24 12.93
C ALA A 908 28.20 -38.95 13.98
N TYR A 909 28.79 -39.41 15.08
CA TYR A 909 28.08 -40.05 16.19
C TYR A 909 28.54 -39.46 17.54
N TRP A 910 27.61 -39.15 18.44
CA TRP A 910 27.92 -38.54 19.75
C TRP A 910 26.81 -38.76 20.79
N ARG A 911 27.02 -38.20 21.99
CA ARG A 911 26.01 -37.99 23.04
C ARG A 911 26.15 -36.58 23.60
N THR A 912 25.10 -36.07 24.23
CA THR A 912 25.15 -34.75 24.91
C THR A 912 26.27 -34.71 25.94
N GLY A 913 27.29 -33.87 25.70
CA GLY A 913 28.48 -33.72 26.56
C GLY A 913 29.66 -34.65 26.24
N GLU A 914 29.53 -35.58 25.28
CA GLU A 914 30.64 -36.39 24.76
C GLU A 914 31.17 -35.80 23.43
N PRO A 915 32.45 -36.02 23.06
CA PRO A 915 32.98 -35.58 21.78
C PRO A 915 32.26 -36.19 20.58
N VAL A 916 32.19 -35.44 19.47
CA VAL A 916 31.70 -35.98 18.19
C VAL A 916 32.77 -36.85 17.56
N VAL A 917 32.39 -38.07 17.17
CA VAL A 917 33.28 -39.02 16.49
C VAL A 917 32.80 -39.25 15.06
N PHE A 918 33.69 -39.05 14.10
CA PHE A 918 33.47 -39.34 12.69
C PHE A 918 34.00 -40.74 12.35
N LEU A 919 33.17 -41.52 11.64
CA LEU A 919 33.52 -42.83 11.10
C LEU A 919 33.22 -42.86 9.60
N SER A 920 34.06 -43.55 8.83
CA SER A 920 33.93 -43.67 7.38
C SER A 920 34.46 -45.01 6.85
N GLY A 921 34.04 -45.37 5.62
CA GLY A 921 34.50 -46.55 4.91
C GLY A 921 34.14 -47.88 5.57
N GLU A 922 34.98 -48.90 5.38
CA GLU A 922 34.63 -50.29 5.74
C GLU A 922 34.39 -50.52 7.24
N ILE A 923 35.08 -49.79 8.12
CA ILE A 923 34.86 -49.90 9.57
C ILE A 923 33.43 -49.46 9.94
N LEU A 924 32.97 -48.34 9.37
CA LEU A 924 31.58 -47.89 9.51
C LEU A 924 30.61 -48.96 8.99
N ASN A 925 30.84 -49.46 7.78
CA ASN A 925 29.99 -50.50 7.16
C ASN A 925 29.91 -51.77 8.02
N ALA A 926 31.02 -52.19 8.65
CA ALA A 926 31.05 -53.34 9.55
C ALA A 926 30.37 -53.09 10.91
N TRP A 927 30.52 -51.90 11.48
CA TRP A 927 29.85 -51.52 12.73
C TRP A 927 28.33 -51.38 12.55
N ALA A 928 27.90 -50.77 11.44
CA ALA A 928 26.50 -50.70 11.02
C ALA A 928 25.87 -52.10 10.90
N ARG A 929 26.53 -53.01 10.16
CA ARG A 929 26.13 -54.43 10.03
C ARG A 929 26.14 -55.20 11.36
N SER A 930 26.88 -54.71 12.37
CA SER A 930 26.93 -55.29 13.72
C SER A 930 25.82 -54.77 14.65
N GLY A 931 24.96 -53.84 14.19
CA GLY A 931 23.88 -53.26 14.98
C GLY A 931 24.23 -51.94 15.67
N TRP A 932 25.16 -51.15 15.12
CA TRP A 932 25.48 -49.79 15.58
C TRP A 932 25.83 -49.72 17.08
N GLU A 933 25.30 -48.76 17.83
CA GLU A 933 25.50 -48.60 19.28
C GLU A 933 24.94 -49.76 20.12
N ARG A 934 24.07 -50.62 19.55
CA ARG A 934 23.59 -51.87 20.16
C ARG A 934 24.50 -53.06 19.88
N SER A 935 25.51 -52.91 19.03
CA SER A 935 26.50 -53.95 18.79
C SER A 935 27.27 -54.28 20.08
N PRO A 936 27.86 -55.49 20.21
CA PRO A 936 28.69 -55.85 21.35
C PRO A 936 29.86 -54.88 21.60
N TRP A 937 30.30 -54.15 20.57
CA TRP A 937 31.39 -53.18 20.61
C TRP A 937 30.98 -51.84 21.24
N GLY A 938 29.70 -51.50 21.19
CA GLY A 938 29.14 -50.26 21.72
C GLY A 938 29.47 -49.02 20.89
N MET A 939 29.48 -47.85 21.54
CA MET A 939 29.75 -46.55 20.94
C MET A 939 31.23 -46.37 20.53
N PRO A 940 31.54 -45.66 19.44
CA PRO A 940 32.89 -45.21 19.13
C PRO A 940 33.41 -44.23 20.21
N GLN A 941 34.74 -44.15 20.39
CA GLN A 941 35.36 -43.43 21.51
C GLN A 941 36.39 -42.35 21.12
N ASP A 942 37.07 -42.51 19.98
CA ASP A 942 38.07 -41.58 19.46
C ASP A 942 37.98 -41.47 17.93
N ARG A 943 38.63 -40.46 17.32
CA ARG A 943 38.71 -40.36 15.85
C ARG A 943 39.30 -41.63 15.23
N GLN A 944 38.77 -42.04 14.08
CA GLN A 944 39.40 -43.06 13.24
C GLN A 944 40.86 -42.65 12.95
N ARG A 945 41.80 -43.59 13.14
CA ARG A 945 43.24 -43.36 12.98
C ARG A 945 43.81 -44.25 11.88
N PRO A 946 44.88 -43.83 11.19
CA PRO A 946 45.64 -44.73 10.33
C PRO A 946 46.15 -45.96 11.11
N TYR A 947 46.15 -47.12 10.45
CA TYR A 947 46.69 -48.38 10.95
C TYR A 947 47.25 -49.18 9.76
N LEU A 948 48.58 -49.29 9.69
CA LEU A 948 49.27 -49.84 8.51
C LEU A 948 48.85 -49.09 7.23
N ASP A 949 48.40 -49.82 6.22
CA ASP A 949 47.83 -49.34 4.94
C ASP A 949 46.30 -49.13 5.00
N GLY A 950 45.70 -49.20 6.19
CA GLY A 950 44.29 -48.98 6.44
C GLY A 950 44.01 -48.17 7.71
N ALA A 951 43.02 -48.59 8.50
CA ALA A 951 42.45 -47.79 9.57
C ALA A 951 42.18 -48.59 10.86
N GLN A 952 42.09 -47.89 11.99
CA GLN A 952 41.63 -48.42 13.26
C GLN A 952 40.64 -47.45 13.93
N GLN A 953 39.70 -48.00 14.70
CA GLN A 953 38.67 -47.26 15.43
C GLN A 953 38.45 -47.88 16.81
N ARG A 954 38.55 -47.08 17.88
CA ARG A 954 38.20 -47.55 19.23
C ARG A 954 36.70 -47.44 19.46
N PHE A 955 36.13 -48.48 20.05
CA PHE A 955 34.78 -48.53 20.58
C PHE A 955 34.81 -48.76 22.10
N ALA A 956 33.69 -48.57 22.78
CA ALA A 956 33.57 -48.70 24.24
C ALA A 956 34.06 -50.07 24.75
N ASN A 957 33.79 -51.15 23.99
CA ASN A 957 34.06 -52.53 24.38
C ASN A 957 35.12 -53.23 23.49
N GLY A 958 35.86 -52.51 22.64
CA GLY A 958 36.86 -53.11 21.75
C GLY A 958 37.50 -52.14 20.75
N VAL A 959 38.26 -52.68 19.80
CA VAL A 959 38.87 -51.92 18.70
C VAL A 959 38.59 -52.64 17.38
N ALA A 960 38.17 -51.90 16.35
CA ALA A 960 38.15 -52.39 14.98
C ALA A 960 39.44 -52.01 14.25
N TYR A 961 39.96 -52.93 13.46
CA TYR A 961 41.07 -52.73 12.53
C TYR A 961 40.59 -53.07 11.13
N TRP A 962 41.06 -52.35 10.13
CA TRP A 962 40.82 -52.63 8.72
C TRP A 962 42.11 -52.47 7.93
N THR A 963 42.40 -53.44 7.05
CA THR A 963 43.36 -53.29 5.96
C THR A 963 42.80 -53.93 4.69
N PRO A 964 43.19 -53.49 3.48
CA PRO A 964 42.78 -54.10 2.22
C PRO A 964 43.01 -55.62 2.17
N ALA A 965 44.08 -56.10 2.81
CA ALA A 965 44.44 -57.52 2.83
C ALA A 965 43.67 -58.38 3.84
N SER A 966 43.03 -57.80 4.86
CA SER A 966 42.47 -58.57 5.99
C SER A 966 40.99 -58.32 6.31
N GLY A 967 40.37 -57.33 5.66
CA GLY A 967 39.01 -56.89 5.94
C GLY A 967 38.89 -56.21 7.30
N VAL A 968 37.66 -55.99 7.79
CA VAL A 968 37.44 -55.47 9.14
C VAL A 968 37.54 -56.59 10.16
N ARG A 969 38.33 -56.38 11.22
CA ARG A 969 38.46 -57.29 12.37
C ARG A 969 38.27 -56.52 13.66
N PHE A 970 37.31 -56.94 14.48
CA PHE A 970 37.13 -56.44 15.84
C PHE A 970 37.94 -57.29 16.83
N GLY A 971 38.53 -56.66 17.85
CA GLY A 971 39.35 -57.34 18.85
C GLY A 971 39.48 -56.58 20.17
N GLN A 972 40.18 -57.22 21.12
CA GLN A 972 40.59 -56.59 22.38
C GLN A 972 41.60 -55.47 22.12
N PRO A 973 41.61 -54.38 22.90
CA PRO A 973 42.56 -53.28 22.69
C PRO A 973 44.01 -53.76 22.86
N LEU A 974 44.86 -53.47 21.87
CA LEU A 974 46.31 -53.47 22.11
C LEU A 974 46.62 -52.43 23.22
N PRO A 975 47.57 -52.71 24.13
CA PRO A 975 47.85 -51.81 25.25
C PRO A 975 48.14 -50.39 24.77
N ALA A 976 47.41 -49.42 25.32
CA ALA A 976 47.62 -48.01 25.00
C ALA A 976 48.98 -47.56 25.56
N GLY A 977 50.01 -47.55 24.71
CA GLY A 977 51.24 -46.83 24.98
C GLY A 977 50.92 -45.34 25.14
N PRO A 978 51.33 -44.68 26.23
CA PRO A 978 51.09 -43.25 26.40
C PRO A 978 52.01 -42.45 25.46
N ASP A 979 51.41 -41.68 24.55
CA ASP A 979 52.16 -40.83 23.61
C ASP A 979 53.11 -39.88 24.37
N ALA A 980 54.37 -39.83 23.94
CA ALA A 980 55.41 -39.04 24.61
C ALA A 980 55.15 -37.52 24.58
N TRP A 981 54.25 -37.06 23.70
CA TRP A 981 53.96 -35.65 23.46
C TRP A 981 53.21 -34.98 24.62
N THR A 982 52.19 -35.64 25.18
CA THR A 982 51.33 -35.12 26.26
C THR A 982 52.08 -34.81 27.55
N ARG A 983 53.27 -35.39 27.76
CA ARG A 983 54.13 -35.16 28.94
C ARG A 983 55.11 -33.98 28.77
N SER A 984 55.17 -33.35 27.60
CA SER A 984 56.27 -32.42 27.25
C SER A 984 55.90 -30.93 27.24
N PHE A 985 54.60 -30.58 27.30
CA PHE A 985 54.19 -29.19 27.56
C PHE A 985 54.44 -28.84 29.03
N GLN A 986 55.19 -27.76 29.28
CA GLN A 986 55.43 -27.24 30.62
C GLN A 986 54.90 -25.81 30.70
N ALA A 987 53.81 -25.59 31.45
CA ALA A 987 53.19 -24.27 31.58
C ALA A 987 54.20 -23.20 32.05
N GLY A 988 55.12 -23.56 32.96
CA GLY A 988 56.17 -22.65 33.44
C GLY A 988 57.34 -22.41 32.47
N HIS A 989 57.44 -23.18 31.39
CA HIS A 989 58.58 -23.12 30.45
C HIS A 989 58.12 -23.48 29.03
N ILE A 990 57.44 -22.54 28.37
CA ILE A 990 56.91 -22.73 27.02
C ILE A 990 58.05 -22.79 25.98
N ILE A 991 59.02 -21.88 26.10
CA ILE A 991 60.17 -21.75 25.21
C ILE A 991 61.32 -21.08 25.98
N SER A 992 62.56 -21.39 25.62
CA SER A 992 63.74 -20.81 26.30
C SER A 992 64.02 -19.38 25.82
N ASP A 993 64.62 -18.55 26.68
CA ASP A 993 65.05 -17.19 26.30
C ASP A 993 66.05 -17.20 25.15
N ALA A 994 66.92 -18.21 25.10
CA ALA A 994 67.92 -18.42 24.08
C ALA A 994 67.32 -18.78 22.71
N GLU A 995 66.13 -19.37 22.67
CA GLU A 995 65.39 -19.59 21.41
C GLU A 995 64.48 -18.41 21.07
N PHE A 996 63.88 -17.73 22.06
CA PHE A 996 62.90 -16.67 21.79
C PHE A 996 63.55 -15.36 21.33
N PHE A 997 64.66 -14.98 21.96
CA PHE A 997 65.37 -13.72 21.72
C PHE A 997 66.66 -13.93 20.91
N GLN A 998 66.55 -14.64 19.78
CA GLN A 998 67.66 -14.97 18.89
C GLN A 998 67.33 -14.55 17.46
N PRO A 999 67.70 -13.35 17.00
CA PRO A 999 67.50 -12.92 15.62
C PRO A 999 68.37 -13.74 14.64
N GLY A 1000 68.13 -13.59 13.34
CA GLY A 1000 68.95 -14.22 12.29
C GLY A 1000 68.87 -15.75 12.16
N THR A 1001 68.00 -16.46 12.89
CA THR A 1001 67.89 -17.94 12.80
C THR A 1001 67.22 -18.45 11.51
N LEU A 1002 66.66 -17.54 10.71
CA LEU A 1002 66.18 -17.76 9.35
C LEU A 1002 66.66 -16.58 8.50
N SER A 1003 67.36 -16.86 7.39
CA SER A 1003 67.61 -15.86 6.36
C SER A 1003 66.32 -15.55 5.59
N VAL A 1004 66.24 -14.38 4.94
CA VAL A 1004 65.09 -14.00 4.09
C VAL A 1004 64.75 -15.09 3.07
N GLN A 1005 65.76 -15.69 2.42
CA GLN A 1005 65.53 -16.76 1.44
C GLN A 1005 65.03 -18.06 2.10
N THR A 1006 65.55 -18.44 3.27
CA THR A 1006 65.05 -19.60 4.02
C THR A 1006 63.60 -19.40 4.46
N LEU A 1007 63.26 -18.20 4.92
CA LEU A 1007 61.91 -17.85 5.35
C LEU A 1007 60.94 -17.80 4.15
N ARG A 1008 61.35 -17.22 3.02
CA ARG A 1008 60.58 -17.24 1.77
C ARG A 1008 60.25 -18.68 1.36
N SER A 1009 61.25 -19.55 1.26
CA SER A 1009 61.04 -20.98 0.96
C SER A 1009 60.14 -21.70 1.97
N PHE A 1010 60.27 -21.39 3.27
CA PHE A 1010 59.40 -21.94 4.31
C PHE A 1010 57.93 -21.54 4.12
N LEU A 1011 57.65 -20.26 3.82
CA LEU A 1011 56.30 -19.77 3.60
C LEU A 1011 55.67 -20.35 2.31
N HIS A 1012 56.44 -20.48 1.23
CA HIS A 1012 56.00 -21.20 0.03
C HIS A 1012 55.67 -22.68 0.34
N ALA A 1013 56.52 -23.38 1.11
CA ALA A 1013 56.31 -24.78 1.45
C ALA A 1013 55.15 -25.03 2.43
N LYS A 1014 54.80 -24.05 3.27
CA LYS A 1014 53.68 -24.16 4.22
C LYS A 1014 52.31 -23.93 3.59
N ASN A 1015 52.24 -23.23 2.47
CA ASN A 1015 50.99 -22.97 1.76
C ASN A 1015 51.20 -22.87 0.24
N PRO A 1016 51.59 -23.98 -0.43
CA PRO A 1016 51.97 -23.96 -1.84
C PRO A 1016 50.79 -23.66 -2.78
N HIS A 1017 49.60 -24.13 -2.43
CA HIS A 1017 48.36 -24.00 -3.21
C HIS A 1017 47.49 -22.82 -2.76
N CYS A 1018 48.08 -21.82 -2.11
CA CYS A 1018 47.34 -20.65 -1.65
C CYS A 1018 46.71 -19.88 -2.82
N THR A 1019 45.42 -19.56 -2.70
CA THR A 1019 44.67 -18.68 -3.60
C THR A 1019 44.50 -17.29 -2.97
N PRO A 1020 44.55 -16.19 -3.74
CA PRO A 1020 44.28 -14.85 -3.22
C PRO A 1020 42.89 -14.72 -2.59
N GLY A 1021 42.77 -13.87 -1.58
CA GLY A 1021 41.50 -13.56 -0.93
C GLY A 1021 40.64 -12.54 -1.68
N PRO A 1022 39.39 -12.34 -1.23
CA PRO A 1022 38.47 -11.35 -1.79
C PRO A 1022 39.09 -9.96 -1.90
N GLY A 1023 38.82 -9.25 -3.00
CA GLY A 1023 39.46 -7.96 -3.29
C GLY A 1023 40.93 -8.05 -3.73
N GLY A 1024 41.40 -9.23 -4.13
CA GLY A 1024 42.79 -9.43 -4.60
C GLY A 1024 43.83 -9.47 -3.47
N VAL A 1025 43.40 -9.73 -2.23
CA VAL A 1025 44.29 -9.80 -1.07
C VAL A 1025 45.29 -10.93 -1.26
N ALA A 1026 46.58 -10.58 -1.42
CA ALA A 1026 47.61 -11.56 -1.68
C ALA A 1026 47.73 -12.63 -0.57
N CYS A 1027 48.12 -13.83 -0.96
CA CYS A 1027 48.64 -14.85 -0.05
C CYS A 1027 49.87 -14.35 0.70
N LEU A 1028 50.09 -14.80 1.94
CA LEU A 1028 51.18 -14.28 2.77
C LEU A 1028 52.54 -14.37 2.04
N LYS A 1029 52.82 -15.51 1.40
CA LYS A 1029 54.03 -15.75 0.59
C LYS A 1029 54.21 -14.76 -0.58
N ASP A 1030 53.12 -14.28 -1.15
CA ASP A 1030 53.10 -13.37 -2.31
C ASP A 1030 52.89 -11.90 -1.90
N TYR A 1031 52.59 -11.62 -0.63
CA TYR A 1031 52.36 -10.28 -0.10
C TYR A 1031 53.54 -9.35 -0.36
N ARG A 1032 53.24 -8.10 -0.74
CA ARG A 1032 54.19 -7.01 -0.95
C ARG A 1032 53.63 -5.72 -0.36
N ALA A 1033 54.48 -4.92 0.28
CA ALA A 1033 54.12 -3.58 0.74
C ALA A 1033 55.33 -2.65 0.84
N SER A 1034 55.11 -1.36 0.62
CA SER A 1034 56.07 -0.33 1.04
C SER A 1034 55.89 -0.03 2.53
N THR A 1035 56.98 0.01 3.29
CA THR A 1035 56.98 0.13 4.75
C THR A 1035 57.57 1.47 5.20
N ALA A 1036 56.95 2.12 6.17
CA ALA A 1036 57.49 3.31 6.82
C ALA A 1036 58.65 2.97 7.78
N ARG A 1037 59.43 4.00 8.16
CA ARG A 1037 60.38 3.88 9.27
C ARG A 1037 59.59 3.84 10.58
N MET A 1038 59.91 2.88 11.46
CA MET A 1038 59.27 2.73 12.77
C MET A 1038 60.33 2.68 13.86
N ASP A 1039 60.04 3.25 15.03
CA ASP A 1039 61.01 3.45 16.09
C ASP A 1039 60.34 3.25 17.46
N THR A 1040 61.01 2.56 18.39
CA THR A 1040 60.51 2.27 19.75
C THR A 1040 61.66 2.22 20.75
N ALA A 1041 61.37 2.39 22.04
CA ALA A 1041 62.41 2.35 23.08
C ALA A 1041 63.06 0.96 23.29
N TYR A 1042 62.48 -0.12 22.74
CA TYR A 1042 62.87 -1.51 23.03
C TYR A 1042 63.46 -2.26 21.83
N CYS A 1043 63.22 -1.77 20.62
CA CYS A 1043 63.81 -2.29 19.39
C CYS A 1043 64.67 -1.20 18.76
N LYS A 1044 65.65 -1.61 17.95
CA LYS A 1044 66.29 -0.69 17.00
C LYS A 1044 65.22 -0.15 16.02
N PRO A 1045 65.49 0.96 15.32
CA PRO A 1045 64.62 1.42 14.26
C PRO A 1045 64.44 0.36 13.17
N TYR A 1046 63.20 0.15 12.74
CA TYR A 1046 62.89 -0.51 11.48
C TYR A 1046 63.03 0.54 10.39
N GLU A 1047 63.99 0.38 9.48
CA GLU A 1047 64.19 1.33 8.38
C GLU A 1047 63.17 1.15 7.25
N ALA A 1048 62.79 2.24 6.58
CA ALA A 1048 61.81 2.22 5.51
C ALA A 1048 62.26 1.37 4.29
N GLY A 1049 61.31 0.95 3.45
CA GLY A 1049 61.58 0.12 2.28
C GLY A 1049 60.41 0.14 1.31
N THR A 1050 60.68 -0.08 0.02
CA THR A 1050 59.67 -0.08 -1.04
C THR A 1050 59.43 -1.48 -1.57
N ASN A 1051 58.15 -1.85 -1.75
CA ASN A 1051 57.75 -3.16 -2.31
C ASN A 1051 58.38 -4.37 -1.60
N GLU A 1052 58.54 -4.31 -0.28
CA GLU A 1052 59.14 -5.37 0.53
C GLU A 1052 58.22 -6.60 0.59
N ASP A 1053 58.79 -7.80 0.54
CA ASP A 1053 58.04 -9.04 0.77
C ASP A 1053 57.94 -9.39 2.25
N VAL A 1054 56.98 -10.25 2.59
CA VAL A 1054 56.77 -10.67 4.00
C VAL A 1054 58.02 -11.26 4.65
N ALA A 1055 58.87 -11.95 3.88
CA ALA A 1055 60.09 -12.56 4.42
C ALA A 1055 61.09 -11.47 4.82
N THR A 1056 61.25 -10.43 4.00
CA THR A 1056 62.05 -9.24 4.30
C THR A 1056 61.48 -8.49 5.50
N ILE A 1057 60.15 -8.28 5.54
CA ILE A 1057 59.47 -7.59 6.64
C ILE A 1057 59.66 -8.32 7.98
N ILE A 1058 59.45 -9.64 8.02
CA ILE A 1058 59.65 -10.45 9.23
C ILE A 1058 61.12 -10.42 9.66
N THR A 1059 62.08 -10.58 8.74
CA THR A 1059 63.51 -10.52 9.08
C THR A 1059 63.91 -9.15 9.63
N LYS A 1060 63.47 -8.04 9.01
CA LYS A 1060 63.74 -6.68 9.50
C LYS A 1060 63.15 -6.45 10.89
N ALA A 1061 61.92 -6.90 11.17
CA ALA A 1061 61.33 -6.82 12.50
C ALA A 1061 62.06 -7.70 13.53
N SER A 1062 62.44 -8.93 13.14
CA SER A 1062 63.30 -9.84 13.92
C SER A 1062 64.59 -9.17 14.37
N ASP A 1063 65.33 -8.62 13.40
CA ASP A 1063 66.68 -8.11 13.62
C ASP A 1063 66.68 -6.76 14.33
N ALA A 1064 65.64 -5.96 14.13
CA ALA A 1064 65.43 -4.72 14.86
C ALA A 1064 65.09 -4.97 16.35
N CYS A 1065 64.20 -5.93 16.64
CA CYS A 1065 63.76 -6.25 18.00
C CYS A 1065 64.59 -7.33 18.72
N GLY A 1066 65.50 -8.01 18.04
CA GLY A 1066 66.24 -9.14 18.61
C GLY A 1066 65.36 -10.35 18.93
N ILE A 1067 64.21 -10.49 18.26
CA ILE A 1067 63.30 -11.65 18.40
C ILE A 1067 63.57 -12.64 17.28
N ASN A 1068 63.48 -13.94 17.60
CA ASN A 1068 63.65 -15.00 16.63
C ASN A 1068 62.55 -14.96 15.54
N PRO A 1069 62.88 -14.94 14.24
CA PRO A 1069 61.89 -14.87 13.17
C PRO A 1069 60.91 -16.05 13.19
N LYS A 1070 61.30 -17.21 13.73
CA LYS A 1070 60.42 -18.38 13.95
C LYS A 1070 59.30 -18.08 14.93
N VAL A 1071 59.55 -17.24 15.95
CA VAL A 1071 58.53 -16.78 16.92
C VAL A 1071 57.52 -15.91 16.20
N LEU A 1072 57.97 -14.92 15.41
CA LEU A 1072 57.08 -14.03 14.66
C LEU A 1072 56.18 -14.81 13.68
N VAL A 1073 56.75 -15.78 12.96
CA VAL A 1073 56.01 -16.69 12.06
C VAL A 1073 54.94 -17.52 12.82
N VAL A 1074 55.27 -18.03 14.00
CA VAL A 1074 54.29 -18.77 14.84
C VAL A 1074 53.23 -17.84 15.41
N MET A 1075 53.57 -16.58 15.76
CA MET A 1075 52.60 -15.59 16.21
C MET A 1075 51.62 -15.23 15.08
N LEU A 1076 52.08 -14.94 13.85
CA LEU A 1076 51.19 -14.73 12.70
C LEU A 1076 50.20 -15.89 12.47
N GLN A 1077 50.65 -17.13 12.70
CA GLN A 1077 49.78 -18.31 12.64
C GLN A 1077 48.83 -18.40 13.85
N LYS A 1078 49.30 -18.08 15.06
CA LYS A 1078 48.50 -18.14 16.30
C LYS A 1078 47.39 -17.09 16.33
N GLU A 1079 47.71 -15.85 15.95
CA GLU A 1079 46.80 -14.70 16.10
C GLU A 1079 45.79 -14.61 14.96
N GLN A 1080 46.21 -14.88 13.71
CA GLN A 1080 45.38 -14.66 12.51
C GLN A 1080 45.40 -15.83 11.51
N GLY A 1081 46.11 -16.93 11.80
CA GLY A 1081 46.22 -18.08 10.89
C GLY A 1081 46.95 -17.78 9.58
N LEU A 1082 47.65 -16.64 9.47
CA LEU A 1082 48.06 -16.04 8.19
C LEU A 1082 49.04 -16.91 7.38
N VAL A 1083 49.82 -17.78 8.02
CA VAL A 1083 50.83 -18.60 7.33
C VAL A 1083 50.18 -19.72 6.51
N THR A 1084 49.00 -20.20 6.92
CA THR A 1084 48.24 -21.24 6.22
C THR A 1084 46.91 -20.76 5.64
N ALA A 1085 46.52 -19.49 5.84
CA ALA A 1085 45.30 -18.92 5.29
C ALA A 1085 45.35 -18.84 3.75
N SER A 1086 44.22 -19.15 3.11
CA SER A 1086 44.03 -19.19 1.66
C SER A 1086 42.60 -18.75 1.32
N GLY A 1087 42.37 -18.20 0.12
CA GLY A 1087 41.05 -17.80 -0.36
C GLY A 1087 40.30 -16.89 0.61
N ALA A 1088 39.05 -17.22 0.91
CA ALA A 1088 38.17 -16.45 1.81
C ALA A 1088 38.73 -16.25 3.25
N ALA A 1089 39.71 -17.05 3.69
CA ALA A 1089 40.37 -16.84 4.98
C ALA A 1089 41.39 -15.67 4.96
N LEU A 1090 41.77 -15.17 3.79
CA LEU A 1090 42.63 -14.00 3.62
C LEU A 1090 41.77 -12.74 3.47
N THR A 1091 41.81 -11.85 4.46
CA THR A 1091 41.15 -10.55 4.41
C THR A 1091 42.12 -9.44 4.79
N THR A 1092 41.89 -8.23 4.27
CA THR A 1092 42.68 -7.04 4.61
C THR A 1092 42.76 -6.83 6.13
N THR A 1093 41.67 -7.10 6.85
CA THR A 1093 41.60 -7.02 8.32
C THR A 1093 42.58 -7.95 9.03
N ARG A 1094 42.81 -9.17 8.51
CA ARG A 1094 43.83 -10.07 9.10
C ARG A 1094 45.24 -9.51 8.91
N TYR A 1095 45.52 -8.83 7.80
CA TYR A 1095 46.81 -8.17 7.58
C TYR A 1095 46.97 -6.89 8.41
N THR A 1096 45.90 -6.09 8.59
CA THR A 1096 45.98 -4.88 9.41
C THR A 1096 46.07 -5.17 10.91
N LYS A 1097 45.58 -6.33 11.35
CA LYS A 1097 45.60 -6.84 12.74
C LYS A 1097 46.47 -8.09 12.90
N ALA A 1098 47.50 -8.26 12.07
CA ALA A 1098 48.28 -9.50 11.90
C ALA A 1098 48.84 -10.15 13.19
N MET A 1099 49.10 -9.36 14.23
CA MET A 1099 49.55 -9.83 15.53
C MET A 1099 48.51 -9.57 16.65
N GLY A 1100 47.40 -8.87 16.37
CA GLY A 1100 46.48 -8.38 17.41
C GLY A 1100 47.08 -7.28 18.30
N TYR A 1101 48.22 -6.70 17.93
CA TYR A 1101 48.86 -5.67 18.75
C TYR A 1101 48.08 -4.36 18.69
N GLY A 1102 47.72 -3.81 19.87
CA GLY A 1102 46.89 -2.61 19.96
C GLY A 1102 45.42 -2.81 19.58
N CYS A 1103 44.92 -4.05 19.64
CA CYS A 1103 43.54 -4.44 19.40
C CYS A 1103 42.87 -4.95 20.68
N PRO A 1104 42.12 -4.12 21.43
CA PRO A 1104 41.38 -4.57 22.61
C PRO A 1104 40.12 -5.36 22.19
N ASP A 1105 39.71 -6.36 22.99
CA ASP A 1105 38.54 -7.20 22.69
C ASP A 1105 37.20 -6.42 22.64
N PHE A 1106 37.15 -5.22 23.22
CA PHE A 1106 35.95 -4.38 23.35
C PHE A 1106 36.11 -2.96 22.79
N ALA A 1107 37.12 -2.71 21.95
CA ALA A 1107 37.33 -1.40 21.33
C ALA A 1107 37.97 -1.56 19.94
N GLU A 1108 37.91 -0.49 19.13
CA GLU A 1108 38.61 -0.49 17.86
C GLU A 1108 40.13 -0.60 18.05
N CYS A 1109 40.79 -1.28 17.11
CA CYS A 1109 42.26 -1.33 17.12
C CYS A 1109 42.82 0.07 16.86
N ASN A 1110 43.86 0.44 17.60
CA ASN A 1110 44.53 1.71 17.39
C ASN A 1110 45.09 1.76 15.93
N PRO A 1111 44.62 2.68 15.07
CA PRO A 1111 44.97 2.72 13.65
C PRO A 1111 46.46 2.98 13.42
N SER A 1112 47.17 3.55 14.41
CA SER A 1112 48.62 3.76 14.38
C SER A 1112 49.42 2.46 14.27
N TYR A 1113 48.83 1.31 14.61
CA TYR A 1113 49.46 0.00 14.49
C TYR A 1113 48.94 -0.81 13.29
N SER A 1114 48.17 -0.20 12.39
CA SER A 1114 47.59 -0.88 11.23
C SER A 1114 48.65 -1.29 10.20
N GLY A 1115 48.51 -2.50 9.66
CA GLY A 1115 49.30 -3.04 8.55
C GLY A 1115 50.32 -4.09 8.98
N LEU A 1116 50.68 -5.01 8.07
CA LEU A 1116 51.47 -6.21 8.39
C LEU A 1116 52.83 -5.89 9.02
N ALA A 1117 53.58 -4.95 8.43
CA ALA A 1117 54.89 -4.54 8.94
C ALA A 1117 54.79 -3.85 10.30
N THR A 1118 53.78 -3.00 10.47
CA THR A 1118 53.48 -2.28 11.71
C THR A 1118 53.13 -3.25 12.84
N GLN A 1119 52.21 -4.17 12.60
CA GLN A 1119 51.83 -5.23 13.53
C GLN A 1119 53.03 -6.11 13.92
N LEU A 1120 53.86 -6.51 12.96
CA LEU A 1120 55.06 -7.30 13.22
C LEU A 1120 56.09 -6.55 14.07
N TYR A 1121 56.39 -5.29 13.75
CA TYR A 1121 57.39 -4.51 14.49
C TYR A 1121 56.92 -4.13 15.89
N TYR A 1122 55.73 -3.53 16.04
CA TYR A 1122 55.23 -3.13 17.35
C TYR A 1122 54.80 -4.33 18.21
N GLY A 1123 54.27 -5.40 17.60
CA GLY A 1123 54.01 -6.67 18.28
C GLY A 1123 55.28 -7.34 18.79
N ALA A 1124 56.37 -7.30 18.01
CA ALA A 1124 57.69 -7.74 18.46
C ALA A 1124 58.21 -6.85 19.61
N SER A 1125 58.09 -5.52 19.49
CA SER A 1125 58.50 -4.56 20.52
C SER A 1125 57.77 -4.80 21.85
N GLY A 1126 56.46 -5.05 21.83
CA GLY A 1126 55.70 -5.44 23.01
C GLY A 1126 56.18 -6.74 23.66
N LEU A 1127 56.48 -7.78 22.87
CA LEU A 1127 57.05 -9.03 23.37
C LEU A 1127 58.45 -8.84 24.01
N VAL A 1128 59.26 -7.91 23.49
CA VAL A 1128 60.53 -7.50 24.12
C VAL A 1128 60.26 -6.76 25.42
N GLU A 1129 59.37 -5.76 25.43
CA GLU A 1129 59.03 -4.95 26.59
C GLU A 1129 58.51 -5.81 27.75
N TYR A 1130 57.59 -6.75 27.48
CA TYR A 1130 57.04 -7.67 28.48
C TYR A 1130 58.11 -8.55 29.13
N GLY A 1131 59.15 -8.92 28.38
CA GLY A 1131 60.29 -9.69 28.88
C GLY A 1131 61.37 -8.85 29.58
N GLN A 1132 61.50 -7.55 29.25
CA GLN A 1132 62.53 -6.66 29.78
C GLN A 1132 62.06 -5.79 30.96
N ARG A 1133 60.76 -5.51 31.09
CA ARG A 1133 60.18 -4.70 32.18
C ARG A 1133 59.23 -5.51 33.08
N PRO A 1134 59.71 -6.58 33.76
CA PRO A 1134 58.84 -7.46 34.55
C PRO A 1134 58.02 -6.68 35.61
N GLY A 1135 58.57 -5.62 36.20
CA GLY A 1135 57.86 -4.79 37.18
C GLY A 1135 56.60 -4.07 36.65
N ALA A 1136 56.48 -3.87 35.33
CA ALA A 1136 55.37 -3.16 34.70
C ALA A 1136 54.18 -4.07 34.33
N TYR A 1137 54.34 -5.40 34.41
CA TYR A 1137 53.33 -6.36 33.95
C TYR A 1137 52.98 -7.41 35.02
N ASN A 1138 51.91 -8.16 34.73
CA ASN A 1138 51.28 -9.11 35.64
C ASN A 1138 52.14 -10.36 35.86
N TYR A 1139 52.74 -10.90 34.79
CA TYR A 1139 53.51 -12.14 34.82
C TYR A 1139 55.01 -11.86 34.71
N ARG A 1140 55.80 -12.52 35.56
CA ARG A 1140 57.24 -12.25 35.72
C ARG A 1140 58.03 -13.56 35.87
N SER A 1141 59.24 -13.59 35.31
CA SER A 1141 60.18 -14.69 35.52
C SER A 1141 60.51 -14.86 37.00
N GLY A 1142 60.55 -16.10 37.48
CA GLY A 1142 60.77 -16.47 38.89
C GLY A 1142 59.52 -16.40 39.78
N GLY A 1143 58.40 -15.83 39.31
CA GLY A 1143 57.16 -15.75 40.07
C GLY A 1143 56.24 -16.96 39.85
N THR A 1144 55.45 -17.30 40.89
CA THR A 1144 54.37 -18.29 40.80
C THR A 1144 53.02 -17.57 40.80
N TYR A 1145 52.21 -17.81 39.76
CA TYR A 1145 50.94 -17.12 39.53
C TYR A 1145 49.79 -18.10 39.37
N GLN A 1146 48.59 -17.75 39.87
CA GLN A 1146 47.36 -18.47 39.54
C GLN A 1146 46.90 -18.06 38.15
N ILE A 1147 47.32 -18.81 37.12
CA ILE A 1147 46.96 -18.50 35.73
C ILE A 1147 45.63 -19.18 35.42
N ALA A 1148 44.67 -18.42 34.90
CA ALA A 1148 43.36 -18.95 34.58
C ALA A 1148 43.41 -19.91 33.38
N TYR A 1149 42.52 -20.90 33.40
CA TYR A 1149 42.33 -21.81 32.27
C TYR A 1149 41.52 -21.19 31.12
N HIS A 1150 40.74 -20.15 31.42
CA HIS A 1150 39.84 -19.47 30.51
C HIS A 1150 39.46 -18.07 31.07
N PRO A 1151 39.03 -17.09 30.26
CA PRO A 1151 38.48 -15.81 30.76
C PRO A 1151 37.33 -15.97 31.77
N ARG A 1152 36.53 -17.04 31.64
CA ARG A 1152 35.44 -17.37 32.57
C ARG A 1152 36.01 -17.90 33.88
N ARG A 1153 35.82 -17.16 34.98
CA ARG A 1153 36.32 -17.52 36.32
C ARG A 1153 35.88 -18.90 36.82
N SER A 1154 34.70 -19.38 36.41
CA SER A 1154 34.18 -20.72 36.75
C SER A 1154 35.03 -21.88 36.23
N CYS A 1155 35.85 -21.65 35.19
CA CYS A 1155 36.79 -22.63 34.67
C CYS A 1155 38.04 -22.85 35.54
N GLY A 1156 38.22 -22.02 36.57
CA GLY A 1156 39.32 -22.14 37.51
C GLY A 1156 40.68 -21.69 36.98
N SER A 1157 41.70 -21.96 37.80
CA SER A 1157 43.09 -21.59 37.59
C SER A 1157 44.00 -22.60 38.28
N ALA A 1158 45.30 -22.58 37.94
CA ALA A 1158 46.30 -23.36 38.65
C ALA A 1158 47.62 -22.58 38.79
N PRO A 1159 48.43 -22.89 39.83
CA PRO A 1159 49.70 -22.22 40.05
C PRO A 1159 50.72 -22.60 38.97
N VAL A 1160 51.28 -21.60 38.29
CA VAL A 1160 52.35 -21.73 37.31
C VAL A 1160 53.55 -20.93 37.78
N THR A 1161 54.66 -21.62 38.06
CA THR A 1161 55.97 -21.00 38.28
C THR A 1161 56.61 -20.69 36.94
N ILE A 1162 56.68 -19.41 36.56
CA ILE A 1162 57.22 -18.96 35.28
C ILE A 1162 58.75 -18.93 35.36
N GLN A 1163 59.43 -19.72 34.52
CA GLN A 1163 60.87 -20.00 34.69
C GLN A 1163 61.79 -19.02 33.95
N ASN A 1164 61.30 -18.32 32.92
CA ASN A 1164 62.12 -17.45 32.07
C ASN A 1164 61.33 -16.25 31.51
N ARG A 1165 62.02 -15.24 30.94
CA ARG A 1165 61.37 -14.00 30.46
C ARG A 1165 60.55 -14.21 29.19
N ALA A 1166 60.88 -15.17 28.34
CA ALA A 1166 60.11 -15.52 27.14
C ALA A 1166 58.72 -16.08 27.49
N THR A 1167 58.65 -16.97 28.47
CA THR A 1167 57.39 -17.51 28.97
C THR A 1167 56.58 -16.42 29.69
N ALA A 1168 57.22 -15.52 30.43
CA ALA A 1168 56.55 -14.34 31.00
C ALA A 1168 55.96 -13.44 29.91
N ALA A 1169 56.71 -13.15 28.83
CA ALA A 1169 56.24 -12.35 27.71
C ALA A 1169 55.01 -12.98 27.03
N LEU A 1170 55.02 -14.30 26.80
CA LEU A 1170 53.87 -15.03 26.23
C LEU A 1170 52.61 -14.98 27.11
N TYR A 1171 52.75 -15.08 28.44
CA TYR A 1171 51.60 -14.91 29.34
C TYR A 1171 51.10 -13.46 29.45
N ASN A 1172 51.99 -12.46 29.39
CA ASN A 1172 51.57 -11.06 29.32
C ASN A 1172 50.87 -10.74 27.98
N TYR A 1173 51.23 -11.44 26.90
CA TYR A 1173 50.56 -11.35 25.60
C TYR A 1173 49.24 -12.14 25.53
N THR A 1174 49.15 -13.26 26.25
CA THR A 1174 47.96 -14.13 26.25
C THR A 1174 47.80 -14.77 27.63
N PRO A 1175 46.93 -14.23 28.51
CA PRO A 1175 46.97 -14.47 29.96
C PRO A 1175 46.30 -15.78 30.43
N TYR A 1176 46.37 -16.85 29.63
CA TYR A 1176 45.70 -18.12 29.91
C TYR A 1176 46.60 -19.34 29.67
N GLN A 1177 46.46 -20.36 30.52
CA GLN A 1177 47.13 -21.66 30.35
C GLN A 1177 46.14 -22.72 29.85
N PRO A 1178 46.58 -23.75 29.09
CA PRO A 1178 45.70 -24.84 28.70
C PRO A 1178 45.31 -25.70 29.90
N ASN A 1179 44.07 -26.18 29.91
CA ASN A 1179 43.61 -27.15 30.90
C ASN A 1179 43.90 -28.60 30.47
N ALA A 1180 43.50 -29.57 31.31
CA ALA A 1180 43.76 -30.98 31.04
C ALA A 1180 43.04 -31.52 29.77
N ALA A 1181 41.90 -30.96 29.36
CA ALA A 1181 41.22 -31.36 28.12
C ALA A 1181 41.98 -30.85 26.89
N ALA A 1182 42.35 -29.56 26.87
CA ALA A 1182 43.18 -28.96 25.84
C ALA A 1182 44.52 -29.69 25.65
N LEU A 1183 45.13 -30.18 26.74
CA LEU A 1183 46.37 -30.95 26.69
C LEU A 1183 46.17 -32.41 26.26
N ARG A 1184 45.02 -33.05 26.53
CA ARG A 1184 44.73 -34.42 26.05
C ARG A 1184 44.49 -34.47 24.55
N ASN A 1185 43.79 -33.49 23.99
CA ASN A 1185 43.58 -33.39 22.55
C ASN A 1185 44.50 -32.31 21.97
N MET A 1186 45.78 -32.60 21.74
CA MET A 1186 46.75 -31.55 21.33
C MET A 1186 46.50 -30.95 19.94
N ASP A 1187 45.85 -31.67 19.03
CA ASP A 1187 45.63 -31.20 17.65
C ASP A 1187 44.26 -30.57 17.41
N GLY A 1188 43.21 -31.07 18.08
CA GLY A 1188 41.84 -30.53 18.01
C GLY A 1188 41.47 -29.57 19.13
N GLU A 1189 40.23 -29.66 19.61
CA GLU A 1189 39.65 -28.82 20.66
C GLU A 1189 39.52 -29.57 22.00
N GLY A 1190 39.47 -28.81 23.09
CA GLY A 1190 39.21 -29.32 24.44
C GLY A 1190 37.75 -29.14 24.84
N ASP A 1191 37.53 -28.92 26.14
CA ASP A 1191 36.21 -28.57 26.70
C ASP A 1191 35.93 -27.05 26.65
N SER A 1192 34.75 -26.64 27.12
CA SER A 1192 34.32 -25.23 27.21
C SER A 1192 35.14 -24.35 28.17
N CYS A 1193 36.17 -24.90 28.80
CA CYS A 1193 37.11 -24.24 29.71
C CYS A 1193 38.56 -24.29 29.20
N SER A 1194 38.75 -24.63 27.92
CA SER A 1194 40.05 -24.80 27.29
C SER A 1194 40.55 -23.53 26.62
N ALA A 1195 41.61 -22.91 27.15
CA ALA A 1195 42.36 -21.87 26.43
C ALA A 1195 43.46 -22.47 25.53
N TYR A 1196 43.53 -21.96 24.30
CA TYR A 1196 44.41 -22.53 23.26
C TYR A 1196 45.67 -21.71 22.97
N GLY A 1197 45.73 -20.41 23.31
CA GLY A 1197 46.80 -19.51 22.82
C GLY A 1197 48.24 -20.00 23.09
N ASN A 1198 48.61 -20.17 24.36
CA ASN A 1198 49.96 -20.61 24.73
C ASN A 1198 50.26 -22.07 24.34
N ARG A 1199 49.23 -22.93 24.32
CA ARG A 1199 49.30 -24.29 23.78
C ARG A 1199 49.60 -24.30 22.28
N ASN A 1200 48.88 -23.47 21.51
CA ASN A 1200 49.02 -23.39 20.04
C ASN A 1200 50.36 -22.80 19.66
N PHE A 1201 50.86 -21.79 20.41
CA PHE A 1201 52.23 -21.31 20.26
C PHE A 1201 53.23 -22.47 20.41
N TRP A 1202 53.18 -23.17 21.55
CA TRP A 1202 54.08 -24.29 21.85
C TRP A 1202 53.99 -25.38 20.79
N ARG A 1203 52.77 -25.84 20.46
CA ARG A 1203 52.48 -26.90 19.49
C ARG A 1203 53.08 -26.56 18.13
N THR A 1204 52.77 -25.37 17.62
CA THR A 1204 53.16 -24.94 16.28
C THR A 1204 54.67 -24.73 16.20
N TYR A 1205 55.30 -24.12 17.22
CA TYR A 1205 56.75 -23.94 17.27
C TYR A 1205 57.51 -25.29 17.31
N ASN A 1206 57.05 -26.24 18.13
CA ASN A 1206 57.67 -27.57 18.21
C ASN A 1206 57.48 -28.35 16.88
N SER A 1207 56.25 -28.36 16.33
CA SER A 1207 55.92 -29.00 15.06
C SER A 1207 56.76 -28.45 13.89
N TRP A 1208 56.85 -27.12 13.76
CA TRP A 1208 57.47 -26.50 12.59
C TRP A 1208 58.99 -26.39 12.65
N PHE A 1209 59.60 -26.34 13.85
CA PHE A 1209 61.02 -25.99 14.00
C PHE A 1209 61.85 -26.88 14.92
N ARG A 1210 61.25 -27.80 15.70
CA ARG A 1210 62.00 -28.74 16.55
C ARG A 1210 61.87 -30.20 16.11
N LEU A 1211 60.71 -30.61 15.59
CA LEU A 1211 60.44 -32.00 15.18
C LEU A 1211 60.88 -32.32 13.74
N SER A 1212 61.13 -31.32 12.90
CA SER A 1212 61.62 -31.46 11.51
C SER A 1212 63.12 -31.80 11.41
N ARG A 1213 63.66 -32.60 12.34
CA ARG A 1213 65.08 -33.00 12.44
C ARG A 1213 65.25 -34.50 12.76
N ARG A 1214 64.31 -35.33 12.32
CA ARG A 1214 64.44 -36.78 12.20
C ARG A 1214 64.00 -37.20 10.81
#